data_AF-A0A1I8I2T8-F1
#
_entry.id   AF-A0A1I8I2T8-F1
#
_cell.length_a   1.000
_cell.length_b   1.000
_cell.length_c   1.000
_cell.angle_alpha   90.00
_cell.angle_beta   90.00
_cell.angle_gamma   90.00
#
_symmetry.space_group_name_H-M   'P 1'
#
loop_
_entity.id
_entity.type
_entity.pdbx_description
1 polymer ?
#
loop_
_entity_poly.entity_id
_entity_poly.type
_entity_poly.pdbx_seq_one_letter_code
_entity_poly.pdbx_strand_id
1 'polypeptide(L)'
;MAYNEYSRDGLPSIHRPRTREIWKLDDAGPDALGPSQRNYCELQEQLRTQREELMRKEERIRELTCPYRSSGLPPASDPLLACPSARGDLAALQAKADSLASKLRQRQIELDAANDSLARQREENARLLALNADMARRLDACEVTRCSAERNGHAVQALQDQYRSAQERIRELEARVRAGLQDGSGLERRHADFVNRVIYQLGVGCAEDLDGLVNKVGELVKENVAMKGRIHGLTDRQSQLELDAKANRETIQRLLAEVSRNSSAAAAAGSHLLNGDQGARAEADRLRIERDDLQKQVQLLEMRVESGRKQLEATRADLQEREARLARLDFERREAAHSSQNSETQMHALLESLASMLSSAFCRVSPTEEAVKEKVRLMCREVKEHSASVAALEERVRTLTRQFEAQFETSRERDFKTRRVECDQIDLRERLRAMEGELAAADVIRDGLKADKEKFYKYMRRLAEALKMDRATADVGFDLLGEGLLARAEQLGRRVGGSGAVGGCGCCDGGGSGGGGGAGAKIRALREQLESKDLHMELLRKKVAQLEAAAGAAGTTGGSGLSSYERERAYKLQRHLEKSQEMLDDARQEIARLRGQLLECNGLKATAIEQDRELACLETTMEKLERVRQKQAKRIAALKAEAEARDRDGGDRRGQTDGMSHEIRALRRALEEARRRERQLLEFRAAIARMLGLDAASLSIPDLDIIARLERLIQAQGGGAYAAFTPAERPLGGMEPSFQSGYSSGGAGAPVRGRSPARVCPACRVARCQCR
;
A
#
# COMPACT_ATOMS: atom_id res chain seq x y z
N MET A 1 43.91 -11.49 -91.39
CA MET A 1 44.53 -10.16 -91.54
C MET A 1 44.28 -9.36 -90.28
N ALA A 2 45.37 -9.03 -89.59
CA ALA A 2 45.60 -7.90 -88.65
C ALA A 2 44.59 -7.58 -87.53
N TYR A 3 44.95 -7.23 -86.29
CA TYR A 3 46.18 -7.18 -85.48
C TYR A 3 45.67 -6.92 -84.02
N ASN A 4 46.36 -7.45 -83.01
CA ASN A 4 46.66 -6.90 -81.66
C ASN A 4 46.10 -5.50 -81.26
N GLU A 5 45.85 -5.09 -80.00
CA GLU A 5 46.25 -5.52 -78.64
C GLU A 5 45.70 -4.49 -77.60
N TYR A 6 45.81 -4.86 -76.30
CA TYR A 6 46.03 -4.02 -75.10
C TYR A 6 44.94 -3.10 -74.49
N SER A 7 44.31 -3.62 -73.42
CA SER A 7 44.39 -3.18 -71.99
C SER A 7 44.23 -1.70 -71.57
N ARG A 8 43.19 -1.37 -70.78
CA ARG A 8 43.25 -1.01 -69.33
C ARG A 8 41.98 -0.27 -68.82
N ASP A 9 41.53 -0.72 -67.64
CA ASP A 9 40.97 -0.01 -66.47
C ASP A 9 39.79 0.99 -66.60
N GLY A 10 38.73 0.74 -65.81
CA GLY A 10 37.73 1.76 -65.43
C GLY A 10 36.44 1.18 -64.82
N LEU A 11 36.27 1.32 -63.51
CA LEU A 11 35.12 0.90 -62.68
C LEU A 11 33.71 1.26 -63.24
N PRO A 12 32.66 0.45 -62.97
CA PRO A 12 31.29 0.81 -63.35
C PRO A 12 30.61 1.72 -62.33
N SER A 13 30.12 2.85 -62.84
CA SER A 13 29.29 3.83 -62.14
C SER A 13 27.85 3.33 -61.94
N ILE A 14 27.33 3.59 -60.74
CA ILE A 14 26.02 3.21 -60.23
C ILE A 14 24.93 4.08 -60.85
N HIS A 15 23.94 3.46 -61.50
CA HIS A 15 22.65 4.10 -61.76
C HIS A 15 21.46 3.19 -61.35
N ARG A 16 20.84 3.64 -60.25
CA ARG A 16 19.45 3.49 -59.75
C ARG A 16 18.65 2.24 -60.16
N PRO A 17 18.22 1.41 -59.20
CA PRO A 17 17.02 0.60 -59.36
C PRO A 17 15.76 1.42 -59.05
N ARG A 18 14.75 1.18 -59.87
CA ARG A 18 13.37 1.68 -59.80
C ARG A 18 12.70 1.36 -58.46
N THR A 19 11.81 2.26 -58.05
CA THR A 19 10.83 2.12 -56.96
C THR A 19 10.12 0.78 -57.01
N ARG A 20 10.32 -0.03 -55.96
CA ARG A 20 9.55 -1.26 -55.70
C ARG A 20 8.16 -0.87 -55.19
N GLU A 21 7.16 -1.45 -55.85
CA GLU A 21 5.77 -1.44 -55.45
C GLU A 21 5.63 -1.96 -54.02
N ILE A 22 4.91 -1.19 -53.22
CA ILE A 22 4.54 -1.52 -51.85
C ILE A 22 3.47 -2.61 -51.95
N TRP A 23 3.82 -3.83 -51.56
CA TRP A 23 2.84 -4.88 -51.32
C TRP A 23 1.93 -4.43 -50.17
N LYS A 24 0.71 -4.02 -50.51
CA LYS A 24 -0.39 -3.97 -49.56
C LYS A 24 -0.69 -5.40 -49.12
N LEU A 25 -0.37 -5.72 -47.86
CA LEU A 25 -0.93 -6.87 -47.17
C LEU A 25 -2.28 -6.44 -46.58
N ASP A 26 -3.25 -6.21 -47.44
CA ASP A 26 -4.66 -6.16 -47.07
C ASP A 26 -5.29 -7.34 -47.80
N ASP A 27 -5.55 -8.43 -47.05
CA ASP A 27 -6.41 -9.59 -47.36
C ASP A 27 -5.83 -10.89 -46.78
N ALA A 28 -5.72 -10.95 -45.45
CA ALA A 28 -5.74 -12.22 -44.74
C ALA A 28 -6.79 -12.11 -43.64
N GLY A 29 -7.85 -12.91 -43.75
CA GLY A 29 -8.95 -12.93 -42.80
C GLY A 29 -8.48 -13.20 -41.36
N PRO A 30 -9.30 -12.88 -40.34
CA PRO A 30 -8.85 -12.74 -38.95
C PRO A 30 -8.31 -14.03 -38.29
N ASP A 31 -8.38 -15.17 -38.97
CA ASP A 31 -8.19 -16.50 -38.38
C ASP A 31 -6.79 -17.10 -38.56
N ALA A 32 -5.83 -16.39 -39.16
CA ALA A 32 -4.48 -16.91 -39.43
C ALA A 32 -3.35 -16.27 -38.60
N LEU A 33 -3.65 -15.61 -37.47
CA LEU A 33 -2.63 -15.00 -36.60
C LEU A 33 -2.59 -15.69 -35.22
N GLY A 34 -1.40 -16.11 -34.81
CA GLY A 34 -1.18 -16.73 -33.50
C GLY A 34 -1.50 -15.78 -32.34
N PRO A 35 -1.77 -16.30 -31.12
CA PRO A 35 -2.24 -15.51 -29.97
C PRO A 35 -1.33 -14.32 -29.61
N SER A 36 -0.01 -14.46 -29.79
CA SER A 36 0.94 -13.36 -29.55
C SER A 36 0.85 -12.23 -30.58
N GLN A 37 0.50 -12.52 -31.84
CA GLN A 37 0.32 -11.51 -32.88
C GLN A 37 -1.02 -10.78 -32.75
N ARG A 38 -2.08 -11.48 -32.32
CA ARG A 38 -3.36 -10.85 -31.97
C ARG A 38 -3.21 -9.89 -30.80
N ASN A 39 -2.55 -10.32 -29.72
CA ASN A 39 -2.26 -9.44 -28.58
C ASN A 39 -1.40 -8.23 -28.98
N TYR A 40 -0.45 -8.40 -29.91
CA TYR A 40 0.36 -7.28 -30.41
C TYR A 40 -0.49 -6.29 -31.22
N CYS A 41 -1.38 -6.77 -32.09
CA CYS A 41 -2.28 -5.91 -32.87
C CYS A 41 -3.27 -5.17 -31.96
N GLU A 42 -3.85 -5.85 -30.97
CA GLU A 42 -4.73 -5.24 -29.96
C GLU A 42 -4.01 -4.17 -29.13
N LEU A 43 -2.78 -4.43 -28.68
CA LEU A 43 -1.96 -3.43 -27.98
C LEU A 43 -1.61 -2.25 -28.90
N GLN A 44 -1.40 -2.50 -30.19
CA GLN A 44 -1.09 -1.45 -31.17
C GLN A 44 -2.32 -0.57 -31.46
N GLU A 45 -3.51 -1.14 -31.50
CA GLU A 45 -4.78 -0.41 -31.57
C GLU A 45 -5.07 0.38 -30.30
N GLN A 46 -4.84 -0.21 -29.11
CA GLN A 46 -4.97 0.48 -27.82
C GLN A 46 -4.00 1.66 -27.71
N LEU A 47 -2.78 1.53 -28.22
CA LEU A 47 -1.83 2.64 -28.27
C LEU A 47 -2.25 3.73 -29.27
N ARG A 48 -2.89 3.37 -30.39
CA ARG A 48 -3.44 4.36 -31.34
C ARG A 48 -4.61 5.13 -30.73
N THR A 49 -5.56 4.45 -30.09
CA THR A 49 -6.71 5.09 -29.46
C THR A 49 -6.29 6.01 -28.32
N GLN A 50 -5.34 5.59 -27.48
CA GLN A 50 -4.78 6.44 -26.42
C GLN A 50 -4.06 7.68 -26.98
N ARG A 51 -3.35 7.56 -28.11
CA ARG A 51 -2.72 8.71 -28.78
C ARG A 51 -3.74 9.68 -29.34
N GLU A 52 -4.82 9.20 -29.96
CA GLU A 52 -5.91 10.05 -30.44
C GLU A 52 -6.62 10.77 -29.29
N GLU A 53 -6.84 10.09 -28.16
CA GLU A 53 -7.43 10.72 -26.97
C GLU A 53 -6.52 11.79 -26.36
N LEU A 54 -5.20 11.57 -26.33
CA LEU A 54 -4.25 12.58 -25.89
C LEU A 54 -4.26 13.79 -26.82
N MET A 55 -4.30 13.59 -28.14
CA MET A 55 -4.41 14.69 -29.11
C MET A 55 -5.71 15.50 -28.91
N ARG A 56 -6.86 14.83 -28.69
CA ARG A 56 -8.12 15.51 -28.38
C ARG A 56 -8.06 16.31 -27.08
N LYS A 57 -7.39 15.77 -26.05
CA LYS A 57 -7.17 16.47 -24.78
C LYS A 57 -6.24 17.67 -24.93
N GLU A 58 -5.18 17.55 -25.74
CA GLU A 58 -4.30 18.66 -26.07
C GLU A 58 -5.01 19.75 -26.88
N GLU A 59 -5.86 19.39 -27.84
CA GLU A 59 -6.71 20.34 -28.57
C GLU A 59 -7.67 21.06 -27.62
N ARG A 60 -8.31 20.32 -26.69
CA ARG A 60 -9.18 20.91 -25.67
C ARG A 60 -8.43 21.86 -24.75
N ILE A 61 -7.21 21.52 -24.36
CA ILE A 61 -6.34 22.40 -23.57
C ILE A 61 -5.98 23.64 -24.40
N ARG A 62 -5.64 23.51 -25.69
CA ARG A 62 -5.38 24.66 -26.57
C ARG A 62 -6.61 25.56 -26.73
N GLU A 63 -7.81 24.99 -26.85
CA GLU A 63 -9.08 25.72 -26.87
C GLU A 63 -9.30 26.49 -25.55
N LEU A 64 -9.01 25.86 -24.41
CA LEU A 64 -9.17 26.47 -23.08
C LEU A 64 -8.07 27.49 -22.72
N THR A 65 -6.90 27.39 -23.37
CA THR A 65 -5.72 28.24 -23.08
C THR A 65 -5.59 29.41 -24.08
N CYS A 66 -6.47 29.51 -25.08
CA CYS A 66 -6.50 30.67 -25.96
C CYS A 66 -7.19 31.86 -25.25
N PRO A 67 -6.50 33.00 -25.05
CA PRO A 67 -7.15 34.19 -24.51
C PRO A 67 -8.15 34.72 -25.55
N TYR A 68 -9.41 34.78 -25.12
CA TYR A 68 -10.55 35.31 -25.85
C TYR A 68 -10.24 36.71 -26.39
N ARG A 69 -9.97 36.81 -27.70
CA ARG A 69 -9.81 38.08 -28.41
C ARG A 69 -11.21 38.57 -28.82
N SER A 70 -11.93 39.19 -27.88
CA SER A 70 -13.12 39.98 -28.19
C SER A 70 -12.90 41.45 -27.82
N SER A 71 -12.85 42.28 -28.86
CA SER A 71 -13.49 43.60 -28.94
C SER A 71 -13.35 44.55 -27.75
N GLY A 72 -12.37 45.46 -27.86
CA GLY A 72 -12.47 46.90 -27.60
C GLY A 72 -13.11 47.42 -26.30
N LEU A 73 -12.27 48.00 -25.42
CA LEU A 73 -12.45 49.30 -24.73
C LEU A 73 -11.17 49.63 -23.91
N PRO A 74 -10.85 50.93 -23.67
CA PRO A 74 -9.51 51.43 -23.33
C PRO A 74 -9.17 51.30 -21.82
N PRO A 75 -7.89 51.47 -21.42
CA PRO A 75 -7.44 51.10 -20.08
C PRO A 75 -7.89 52.16 -19.07
N ALA A 76 -8.80 51.76 -18.18
CA ALA A 76 -9.00 52.45 -16.92
C ALA A 76 -7.93 51.98 -15.94
N SER A 77 -7.02 52.89 -15.62
CA SER A 77 -6.23 52.93 -14.40
C SER A 77 -7.13 52.67 -13.19
N ASP A 78 -6.76 51.72 -12.33
CA ASP A 78 -6.74 51.89 -10.87
C ASP A 78 -6.20 50.66 -10.09
N PRO A 79 -5.75 50.85 -8.82
CA PRO A 79 -4.48 50.32 -8.34
C PRO A 79 -4.65 49.38 -7.14
N LEU A 80 -4.31 48.10 -7.26
CA LEU A 80 -4.28 47.18 -6.09
C LEU A 80 -3.14 46.14 -6.14
N LEU A 81 -1.94 46.52 -6.59
CA LEU A 81 -0.75 45.65 -6.50
C LEU A 81 0.43 46.42 -5.91
N ALA A 82 0.27 46.89 -4.67
CA ALA A 82 1.34 47.47 -3.85
C ALA A 82 1.71 46.55 -2.68
N CYS A 83 1.99 45.27 -2.97
CA CYS A 83 2.73 44.41 -2.06
C CYS A 83 4.03 43.99 -2.77
N PRO A 84 5.20 44.54 -2.39
CA PRO A 84 6.49 44.14 -2.95
C PRO A 84 6.76 42.64 -2.82
N SER A 85 6.25 41.99 -1.76
CA SER A 85 6.40 40.54 -1.57
C SER A 85 5.67 39.73 -2.63
N ALA A 86 4.42 40.10 -2.98
CA ALA A 86 3.63 39.36 -3.98
C ALA A 86 4.24 39.46 -5.40
N ARG A 87 4.91 40.57 -5.73
CA ARG A 87 5.66 40.71 -6.98
C ARG A 87 6.95 39.88 -6.97
N GLY A 88 7.64 39.82 -5.82
CA GLY A 88 8.80 38.95 -5.63
C GLY A 88 8.45 37.47 -5.73
N ASP A 89 7.32 37.06 -5.13
CA ASP A 89 6.82 35.69 -5.15
C ASP A 89 6.38 35.27 -6.56
N LEU A 90 5.70 36.15 -7.30
CA LEU A 90 5.35 35.92 -8.70
C LEU A 90 6.59 35.80 -9.60
N ALA A 91 7.59 36.67 -9.42
CA ALA A 91 8.85 36.59 -10.16
C ALA A 91 9.64 35.31 -9.82
N ALA A 92 9.64 34.90 -8.55
CA ALA A 92 10.27 33.65 -8.11
C ALA A 92 9.56 32.41 -8.66
N LEU A 93 8.21 32.44 -8.74
CA LEU A 93 7.42 31.37 -9.36
C LEU A 93 7.62 31.32 -10.88
N GLN A 94 7.73 32.47 -11.55
CA GLN A 94 8.06 32.54 -12.98
C GLN A 94 9.47 32.00 -13.26
N ALA A 95 10.48 32.40 -12.47
CA ALA A 95 11.83 31.85 -12.60
C ALA A 95 11.88 30.33 -12.37
N LYS A 96 11.08 29.82 -11.43
CA LYS A 96 10.93 28.36 -11.22
C LYS A 96 10.22 27.69 -12.39
N ALA A 97 9.18 28.29 -12.94
CA ALA A 97 8.48 27.77 -14.12
C ALA A 97 9.41 27.72 -15.34
N ASP A 98 10.20 28.77 -15.58
CA ASP A 98 11.18 28.83 -16.66
C ASP A 98 12.32 27.81 -16.45
N SER A 99 12.76 27.61 -15.21
CA SER A 99 13.74 26.57 -14.85
C SER A 99 13.20 25.15 -15.06
N LEU A 100 11.92 24.91 -14.75
CA LEU A 100 11.29 23.61 -15.02
C LEU A 100 11.05 23.40 -16.52
N ALA A 101 10.68 24.44 -17.25
CA ALA A 101 10.53 24.40 -18.70
C ALA A 101 11.87 24.11 -19.41
N SER A 102 12.97 24.71 -18.96
CA SER A 102 14.31 24.41 -19.52
C SER A 102 14.77 23.00 -19.20
N LYS A 103 14.52 22.50 -17.98
CA LYS A 103 14.77 21.09 -17.60
C LYS A 103 13.93 20.12 -18.43
N LEU A 104 12.66 20.42 -18.68
CA LEU A 104 11.80 19.61 -19.55
C LEU A 104 12.33 19.56 -20.99
N ARG A 105 12.73 20.71 -21.56
CA ARG A 105 13.37 20.75 -22.89
C ARG A 105 14.67 19.95 -22.92
N GLN A 106 15.49 20.03 -21.88
CA GLN A 106 16.72 19.25 -21.80
C GLN A 106 16.44 17.74 -21.72
N ARG A 107 15.47 17.31 -20.91
CA ARG A 107 15.03 15.90 -20.86
C ARG A 107 14.43 15.42 -22.17
N GLN A 108 13.72 16.29 -22.89
CA GLN A 108 13.20 15.97 -24.21
C GLN A 108 14.33 15.73 -25.22
N ILE A 109 15.35 16.59 -25.24
CA ILE A 109 16.53 16.42 -26.10
C ILE A 109 17.28 15.12 -25.74
N GLU A 110 17.43 14.80 -24.46
CA GLU A 110 18.04 13.54 -24.01
C GLU A 110 17.23 12.31 -24.45
N LEU A 111 15.90 12.38 -24.39
CA LEU A 111 15.02 11.32 -24.88
C LEU A 111 15.11 11.14 -26.40
N ASP A 112 15.14 12.24 -27.15
CA ASP A 112 15.26 12.21 -28.61
C ASP A 112 16.63 11.61 -29.02
N ALA A 113 17.72 12.00 -28.35
CA ALA A 113 19.04 11.41 -28.56
C ALA A 113 19.10 9.91 -28.20
N ALA A 114 18.43 9.50 -27.11
CA ALA A 114 18.31 8.10 -26.74
C ALA A 114 17.51 7.28 -27.78
N ASN A 115 16.41 7.84 -28.28
CA ASN A 115 15.60 7.21 -29.34
C ASN A 115 16.39 7.04 -30.64
N ASP A 116 17.17 8.04 -31.04
CA ASP A 116 18.08 7.95 -32.19
C ASP A 116 19.15 6.86 -32.00
N SER A 117 19.71 6.74 -30.78
CA SER A 117 20.66 5.68 -30.47
C SER A 117 20.02 4.28 -30.56
N LEU A 118 18.78 4.13 -30.08
CA LEU A 118 18.01 2.88 -30.18
C LEU A 118 17.66 2.54 -31.63
N ALA A 119 17.35 3.54 -32.46
CA ALA A 119 17.11 3.33 -33.89
C ALA A 119 18.37 2.81 -34.59
N ARG A 120 19.55 3.41 -34.31
CA ARG A 120 20.84 2.92 -34.84
C ARG A 120 21.15 1.50 -34.37
N GLN A 121 20.92 1.19 -33.11
CA GLN A 121 21.11 -0.17 -32.58
C GLN A 121 20.15 -1.20 -33.21
N ARG A 122 18.93 -0.80 -33.57
CA ARG A 122 17.99 -1.67 -34.31
C ARG A 122 18.45 -1.91 -35.75
N GLU A 123 18.92 -0.87 -36.44
CA GLU A 123 19.49 -1.01 -37.79
C GLU A 123 20.75 -1.89 -37.77
N GLU A 124 21.62 -1.71 -36.79
CA GLU A 124 22.82 -2.51 -36.61
C GLU A 124 22.47 -3.99 -36.34
N ASN A 125 21.49 -4.26 -35.47
CA ASN A 125 20.97 -5.61 -35.27
C ASN A 125 20.34 -6.21 -36.55
N ALA A 126 19.60 -5.43 -37.32
CA ALA A 126 19.04 -5.90 -38.60
C ALA A 126 20.15 -6.26 -39.60
N ARG A 127 21.24 -5.49 -39.64
CA ARG A 127 22.43 -5.79 -40.45
C ARG A 127 23.14 -7.06 -39.98
N LEU A 128 23.32 -7.24 -38.68
CA LEU A 128 23.91 -8.45 -38.10
C LEU A 128 23.06 -9.70 -38.37
N LEU A 129 21.73 -9.58 -38.28
CA LEU A 129 20.80 -10.66 -38.62
C LEU A 129 20.87 -11.01 -40.12
N ALA A 130 20.95 -10.01 -41.00
CA ALA A 130 21.11 -10.24 -42.43
C ALA A 130 22.45 -10.93 -42.77
N LEU A 131 23.54 -10.52 -42.10
CA LEU A 131 24.85 -11.16 -42.23
C LEU A 131 24.82 -12.61 -41.71
N ASN A 132 24.18 -12.87 -40.57
CA ASN A 132 24.00 -14.22 -40.06
C ASN A 132 23.18 -15.10 -41.01
N ALA A 133 22.13 -14.56 -41.63
CA ALA A 133 21.34 -15.28 -42.63
C ALA A 133 22.12 -15.54 -43.94
N ASP A 134 23.07 -14.67 -44.30
CA ASP A 134 23.98 -14.90 -45.42
C ASP A 134 25.04 -15.97 -45.07
N MET A 135 25.63 -15.89 -43.88
CA MET A 135 26.57 -16.89 -43.38
C MET A 135 25.93 -18.27 -43.24
N ALA A 136 24.68 -18.36 -42.77
CA ALA A 136 23.91 -19.60 -42.72
C ALA A 136 23.69 -20.19 -44.12
N ARG A 137 23.27 -19.37 -45.10
CA ARG A 137 23.13 -19.81 -46.50
C ARG A 137 24.44 -20.30 -47.11
N ARG A 138 25.58 -19.67 -46.75
CA ARG A 138 26.91 -20.11 -47.18
C ARG A 138 27.32 -21.43 -46.52
N LEU A 139 26.96 -21.64 -45.25
CA LEU A 139 27.17 -22.91 -44.56
C LEU A 139 26.33 -24.05 -45.18
N ASP A 140 25.05 -23.81 -45.43
CA ASP A 140 24.17 -24.78 -46.10
C ASP A 140 24.70 -25.15 -47.50
N ALA A 141 25.19 -24.17 -48.27
CA ALA A 141 25.84 -24.41 -49.56
C ALA A 141 27.12 -25.24 -49.43
N CYS A 142 27.95 -24.95 -48.41
CA CYS A 142 29.14 -25.74 -48.10
C CYS A 142 28.79 -27.17 -47.67
N GLU A 143 27.75 -27.38 -46.87
CA GLU A 143 27.29 -28.71 -46.46
C GLU A 143 26.82 -29.56 -47.65
N VAL A 144 26.09 -28.96 -48.60
CA VAL A 144 25.70 -29.63 -49.85
C VAL A 144 26.93 -30.05 -50.67
N THR A 145 27.96 -29.19 -50.76
CA THR A 145 29.23 -29.56 -51.43
C THR A 145 30.00 -30.64 -50.67
N ARG A 146 29.94 -30.67 -49.33
CA ARG A 146 30.59 -31.70 -48.50
C ARG A 146 29.94 -33.07 -48.67
N CYS A 147 28.61 -33.13 -48.71
CA CYS A 147 27.89 -34.36 -49.04
C CYS A 147 28.21 -34.88 -50.45
N SER A 148 28.48 -33.99 -51.41
CA SER A 148 28.98 -34.39 -52.74
C SER A 148 30.42 -34.90 -52.69
N ALA A 149 31.28 -34.32 -51.87
CA ALA A 149 32.67 -34.76 -51.70
C ALA A 149 32.78 -36.12 -50.98
N GLU A 150 31.93 -36.39 -49.98
CA GLU A 150 31.84 -37.68 -49.29
C GLU A 150 31.41 -38.81 -50.25
N ARG A 151 30.46 -38.54 -51.15
CA ARG A 151 30.06 -39.49 -52.22
C ARG A 151 31.20 -39.77 -53.21
N ASN A 152 31.95 -38.73 -53.61
CA ASN A 152 33.12 -38.89 -54.47
C ASN A 152 34.27 -39.65 -53.76
N GLY A 153 34.44 -39.46 -52.45
CA GLY A 153 35.41 -40.19 -51.64
C GLY A 153 35.17 -41.70 -51.61
N HIS A 154 33.91 -42.14 -51.49
CA HIS A 154 33.55 -43.56 -51.56
C HIS A 154 33.77 -44.16 -52.95
N ALA A 155 33.53 -43.40 -54.03
CA ALA A 155 33.84 -43.84 -55.38
C ALA A 155 35.36 -43.99 -55.63
N VAL A 156 36.18 -43.09 -55.09
CA VAL A 156 37.64 -43.16 -55.17
C VAL A 156 38.19 -44.33 -54.35
N GLN A 157 37.65 -44.61 -53.16
CA GLN A 157 38.03 -45.77 -52.36
C GLN A 157 37.71 -47.10 -53.06
N ALA A 158 36.52 -47.22 -53.66
CA ALA A 158 36.15 -48.40 -54.44
C ALA A 158 37.10 -48.63 -55.64
N LEU A 159 37.53 -47.56 -56.33
CA LEU A 159 38.51 -47.65 -57.41
C LEU A 159 39.92 -48.01 -56.92
N GLN A 160 40.33 -47.52 -55.75
CA GLN A 160 41.62 -47.86 -55.13
C GLN A 160 41.69 -49.33 -54.72
N ASP A 161 40.60 -49.89 -54.18
CA ASP A 161 40.54 -51.30 -53.82
C ASP A 161 40.51 -52.22 -55.05
N GLN A 162 39.83 -51.82 -56.13
CA GLN A 162 39.90 -52.51 -57.41
C GLN A 162 41.33 -52.49 -57.99
N TYR A 163 42.02 -51.35 -57.93
CA TYR A 163 43.41 -51.23 -58.38
C TYR A 163 44.37 -52.12 -57.56
N ARG A 164 44.20 -52.20 -56.23
CA ARG A 164 44.97 -53.12 -55.37
C ARG A 164 44.75 -54.58 -55.74
N SER A 165 43.50 -54.99 -55.96
CA SER A 165 43.18 -56.37 -56.37
C SER A 165 43.78 -56.74 -57.74
N ALA A 166 43.89 -55.77 -58.66
CA ALA A 166 44.54 -55.96 -59.95
C ALA A 166 46.07 -56.08 -59.80
N GLN A 167 46.69 -55.28 -58.91
CA GLN A 167 48.12 -55.39 -58.62
C GLN A 167 48.49 -56.73 -57.97
N GLU A 168 47.64 -57.25 -57.07
CA GLU A 168 47.85 -58.57 -56.46
C GLU A 168 47.83 -59.69 -57.51
N ARG A 169 46.89 -59.64 -58.47
CA ARG A 169 46.85 -60.58 -59.61
C ARG A 169 48.08 -60.48 -60.51
N ILE A 170 48.60 -59.28 -60.76
CA ILE A 170 49.84 -59.10 -61.54
C ILE A 170 51.02 -59.75 -60.80
N ARG A 171 51.15 -59.53 -59.49
CA ARG A 171 52.21 -60.16 -58.68
C ARG A 171 52.10 -61.70 -58.69
N GLU A 172 50.89 -62.23 -58.68
CA GLU A 172 50.61 -63.67 -58.75
C GLU A 172 51.00 -64.26 -60.12
N LEU A 173 50.70 -63.55 -61.21
CA LEU A 173 51.11 -63.94 -62.58
C LEU A 173 52.63 -63.84 -62.78
N GLU A 174 53.29 -62.81 -62.23
CA GLU A 174 54.75 -62.67 -62.23
C GLU A 174 55.44 -63.80 -61.45
N ALA A 175 54.85 -64.25 -60.35
CA ALA A 175 55.35 -65.40 -59.59
C ALA A 175 55.25 -66.70 -60.41
N ARG A 176 54.17 -66.88 -61.20
CA ARG A 176 54.01 -68.03 -62.11
C ARG A 176 55.00 -68.00 -63.27
N VAL A 177 55.35 -66.82 -63.81
CA VAL A 177 56.38 -66.68 -64.87
C VAL A 177 57.79 -66.93 -64.33
N ARG A 178 58.09 -66.48 -63.11
CA ARG A 178 59.38 -66.78 -62.45
C ARG A 178 59.56 -68.27 -62.15
N ALA A 179 58.49 -68.99 -61.83
CA ALA A 179 58.54 -70.45 -61.65
C ALA A 179 58.78 -71.21 -62.98
N GLY A 180 58.28 -70.70 -64.11
CA GLY A 180 58.49 -71.32 -65.43
C GLY A 180 59.87 -71.13 -66.05
N LEU A 181 60.69 -70.20 -65.54
CA LEU A 181 62.03 -69.90 -66.07
C LEU A 181 63.18 -70.64 -65.35
N GLN A 182 62.88 -71.50 -64.36
CA GLN A 182 63.89 -72.28 -63.63
C GLN A 182 64.13 -73.70 -64.18
N ASP A 183 63.38 -74.16 -65.19
CA ASP A 183 63.50 -75.50 -65.80
C ASP A 183 64.11 -75.50 -67.23
N GLY A 184 65.08 -74.62 -67.49
CA GLY A 184 65.67 -74.43 -68.81
C GLY A 184 67.20 -74.38 -68.83
N SER A 185 67.90 -75.42 -68.34
CA SER A 185 69.35 -75.53 -68.52
C SER A 185 69.82 -76.98 -68.66
N GLY A 186 69.94 -77.45 -69.90
CA GLY A 186 70.52 -78.75 -70.16
C GLY A 186 70.61 -79.06 -71.64
N LEU A 187 71.45 -78.34 -72.41
CA LEU A 187 71.76 -78.69 -73.81
C LEU A 187 73.01 -78.00 -74.40
N GLU A 188 74.08 -77.70 -73.65
CA GLU A 188 75.32 -77.08 -74.20
C GLU A 188 76.66 -77.60 -73.62
N ARG A 189 76.83 -78.93 -73.48
CA ARG A 189 78.15 -79.52 -73.12
C ARG A 189 78.47 -80.86 -73.81
N ARG A 190 78.42 -80.93 -75.16
CA ARG A 190 78.88 -82.11 -75.93
C ARG A 190 79.53 -81.81 -77.29
N HIS A 191 80.45 -80.85 -77.41
CA HIS A 191 81.11 -80.58 -78.70
C HIS A 191 82.60 -80.21 -78.69
N ALA A 192 83.41 -80.66 -77.73
CA ALA A 192 84.85 -80.41 -77.79
C ALA A 192 85.70 -81.50 -77.13
N ASP A 193 85.93 -82.65 -77.78
CA ASP A 193 87.06 -83.57 -77.47
C ASP A 193 87.27 -84.70 -78.52
N PHE A 194 87.32 -84.37 -79.82
CA PHE A 194 87.62 -85.33 -80.92
C PHE A 194 88.98 -85.10 -81.60
N VAL A 195 89.75 -84.06 -81.24
CA VAL A 195 90.90 -83.60 -82.05
C VAL A 195 92.26 -84.16 -81.60
N ASN A 196 92.37 -84.79 -80.43
CA ASN A 196 93.68 -85.20 -79.87
C ASN A 196 94.19 -86.61 -80.26
N ARG A 197 93.77 -87.20 -81.39
CA ARG A 197 94.12 -88.60 -81.74
C ARG A 197 94.93 -88.87 -83.01
N VAL A 198 95.40 -87.87 -83.76
CA VAL A 198 95.94 -88.13 -85.13
C VAL A 198 97.44 -87.82 -85.36
N ILE A 199 98.18 -87.20 -84.42
CA ILE A 199 99.53 -86.66 -84.76
C ILE A 199 100.73 -87.57 -84.40
N TYR A 200 100.56 -88.75 -83.81
CA TYR A 200 101.71 -89.56 -83.36
C TYR A 200 102.27 -90.60 -84.36
N GLN A 201 101.77 -90.70 -85.59
CA GLN A 201 102.28 -91.70 -86.55
C GLN A 201 103.07 -91.06 -87.70
N LEU A 202 104.31 -91.53 -87.88
CA LEU A 202 105.23 -91.43 -89.05
C LEU A 202 106.26 -90.29 -88.95
N GLY A 203 107.59 -90.49 -88.96
CA GLY A 203 108.42 -91.67 -89.29
C GLY A 203 109.58 -91.27 -90.23
N VAL A 204 110.81 -91.63 -89.85
CA VAL A 204 112.14 -91.18 -90.32
C VAL A 204 112.66 -91.93 -91.58
N GLY A 205 113.65 -91.37 -92.32
CA GLY A 205 114.79 -92.17 -92.82
C GLY A 205 115.44 -91.83 -94.18
N CYS A 206 116.78 -91.81 -94.20
CA CYS A 206 117.80 -91.57 -95.26
C CYS A 206 117.85 -92.68 -96.35
N ALA A 207 118.69 -92.77 -97.41
CA ALA A 207 119.93 -92.15 -97.94
C ALA A 207 120.00 -92.52 -99.47
N GLU A 208 120.52 -91.71 -100.41
CA GLU A 208 121.86 -91.78 -101.08
C GLU A 208 121.73 -91.84 -102.64
N ASP A 209 122.83 -91.46 -103.33
CA ASP A 209 123.17 -91.49 -104.77
C ASP A 209 122.76 -90.34 -105.73
N LEU A 210 123.69 -89.95 -106.62
CA LEU A 210 123.68 -88.72 -107.45
C LEU A 210 122.51 -88.61 -108.46
N ASP A 211 121.94 -89.73 -108.93
CA ASP A 211 120.69 -89.72 -109.71
C ASP A 211 119.47 -89.36 -108.84
N GLY A 212 119.54 -89.64 -107.54
CA GLY A 212 118.61 -89.15 -106.53
C GLY A 212 118.67 -87.62 -106.36
N LEU A 213 119.83 -87.00 -106.59
CA LEU A 213 119.98 -85.55 -106.49
C LEU A 213 119.21 -84.82 -107.60
N VAL A 214 119.19 -85.35 -108.82
CA VAL A 214 118.43 -84.79 -109.96
C VAL A 214 116.93 -84.94 -109.72
N ASN A 215 116.49 -86.08 -109.21
CA ASN A 215 115.11 -86.28 -108.78
C ASN A 215 114.74 -85.34 -107.61
N LYS A 216 115.67 -85.06 -106.69
CA LYS A 216 115.47 -84.11 -105.59
C LYS A 216 115.31 -82.66 -106.08
N VAL A 217 116.04 -82.25 -107.11
CA VAL A 217 115.83 -80.93 -107.73
C VAL A 217 114.45 -80.84 -108.38
N GLY A 218 113.99 -81.92 -109.03
CA GLY A 218 112.62 -82.02 -109.56
C GLY A 218 111.53 -81.94 -108.48
N GLU A 219 111.74 -82.56 -107.33
CA GLU A 219 110.87 -82.42 -106.16
C GLU A 219 110.89 -81.02 -105.58
N LEU A 220 112.06 -80.39 -105.44
CA LEU A 220 112.20 -79.03 -104.91
C LEU A 220 111.47 -78.00 -105.79
N VAL A 221 111.37 -78.19 -107.10
CA VAL A 221 110.57 -77.32 -107.98
C VAL A 221 109.07 -77.51 -107.73
N LYS A 222 108.60 -78.75 -107.57
CA LYS A 222 107.19 -79.04 -107.21
C LYS A 222 106.84 -78.49 -105.84
N GLU A 223 107.75 -78.61 -104.87
CA GLU A 223 107.62 -77.99 -103.55
C GLU A 223 107.62 -76.46 -103.66
N ASN A 224 108.44 -75.85 -104.54
CA ASN A 224 108.45 -74.40 -104.72
C ASN A 224 107.10 -73.89 -105.27
N VAL A 225 106.49 -74.61 -106.20
CA VAL A 225 105.12 -74.31 -106.70
C VAL A 225 104.09 -74.48 -105.57
N ALA A 226 104.19 -75.54 -104.78
CA ALA A 226 103.30 -75.75 -103.63
C ALA A 226 103.46 -74.66 -102.55
N MET A 227 104.69 -74.20 -102.29
CA MET A 227 104.99 -73.12 -101.35
C MET A 227 104.48 -71.77 -101.87
N LYS A 228 104.59 -71.50 -103.18
CA LYS A 228 103.95 -70.32 -103.80
C LYS A 228 102.44 -70.37 -103.66
N GLY A 229 101.80 -71.53 -103.82
CA GLY A 229 100.37 -71.71 -103.57
C GLY A 229 99.98 -71.44 -102.10
N ARG A 230 100.79 -71.91 -101.15
CA ARG A 230 100.60 -71.60 -99.72
C ARG A 230 100.78 -70.12 -99.41
N ILE A 231 101.76 -69.45 -100.03
CA ILE A 231 101.98 -68.02 -99.86
C ILE A 231 100.74 -67.24 -100.32
N HIS A 232 100.19 -67.52 -101.51
CA HIS A 232 98.97 -66.86 -101.99
C HIS A 232 97.79 -67.10 -101.03
N GLY A 233 97.59 -68.34 -100.56
CA GLY A 233 96.54 -68.64 -99.58
C GLY A 233 96.73 -67.97 -98.22
N LEU A 234 97.96 -67.66 -97.82
CA LEU A 234 98.25 -66.86 -96.61
C LEU A 234 98.01 -65.37 -96.87
N THR A 235 98.34 -64.86 -98.05
CA THR A 235 98.08 -63.47 -98.46
C THR A 235 96.58 -63.18 -98.53
N ASP A 236 95.79 -64.10 -99.08
CA ASP A 236 94.33 -63.95 -99.14
C ASP A 236 93.70 -63.93 -97.74
N ARG A 237 94.15 -64.81 -96.84
CA ARG A 237 93.72 -64.80 -95.44
C ARG A 237 94.13 -63.53 -94.70
N GLN A 238 95.32 -63.02 -94.96
CA GLN A 238 95.76 -61.75 -94.40
C GLN A 238 94.84 -60.61 -94.86
N SER A 239 94.47 -60.58 -96.15
CA SER A 239 93.55 -59.58 -96.68
C SER A 239 92.14 -59.66 -96.04
N GLN A 240 91.63 -60.87 -95.80
CA GLN A 240 90.35 -61.08 -95.10
C GLN A 240 90.42 -60.58 -93.65
N LEU A 241 91.49 -60.90 -92.92
CA LEU A 241 91.69 -60.42 -91.56
C LEU A 241 91.84 -58.89 -91.50
N GLU A 242 92.43 -58.26 -92.51
CA GLU A 242 92.51 -56.80 -92.61
C GLU A 242 91.14 -56.15 -92.85
N LEU A 243 90.28 -56.78 -93.67
CA LEU A 243 88.90 -56.34 -93.86
C LEU A 243 88.07 -56.51 -92.59
N ASP A 244 88.20 -57.65 -91.90
CA ASP A 244 87.53 -57.91 -90.63
C ASP A 244 88.01 -56.94 -89.54
N ALA A 245 89.30 -56.64 -89.48
CA ALA A 245 89.86 -55.67 -88.55
C ALA A 245 89.34 -54.24 -88.82
N LYS A 246 89.11 -53.88 -90.09
CA LYS A 246 88.48 -52.59 -90.46
C LYS A 246 87.02 -52.56 -90.01
N ALA A 247 86.25 -53.61 -90.29
CA ALA A 247 84.86 -53.73 -89.85
C ALA A 247 84.75 -53.65 -88.31
N ASN A 248 85.66 -54.30 -87.60
CA ASN A 248 85.74 -54.26 -86.14
C ASN A 248 86.09 -52.88 -85.58
N ARG A 249 86.98 -52.13 -86.24
CA ARG A 249 87.27 -50.74 -85.86
C ARG A 249 86.05 -49.84 -86.04
N GLU A 250 85.29 -50.02 -87.11
CA GLU A 250 84.08 -49.25 -87.34
C GLU A 250 82.99 -49.56 -86.30
N THR A 251 82.77 -50.82 -85.95
CA THR A 251 81.81 -51.17 -84.86
C THR A 251 82.25 -50.61 -83.52
N ILE A 252 83.54 -50.66 -83.18
CA ILE A 252 84.07 -50.02 -81.97
C ILE A 252 83.85 -48.51 -82.00
N GLN A 253 84.10 -47.85 -83.13
CA GLN A 253 83.84 -46.40 -83.27
C GLN A 253 82.36 -46.06 -83.13
N ARG A 254 81.45 -46.85 -83.71
CA ARG A 254 80.00 -46.67 -83.53
C ARG A 254 79.60 -46.86 -82.07
N LEU A 255 80.08 -47.91 -81.41
CA LEU A 255 79.82 -48.16 -79.99
C LEU A 255 80.38 -47.04 -79.10
N LEU A 256 81.59 -46.53 -79.37
CA LEU A 256 82.14 -45.37 -78.65
C LEU A 256 81.31 -44.11 -78.85
N ALA A 257 80.80 -43.88 -80.06
CA ALA A 257 79.90 -42.77 -80.35
C ALA A 257 78.52 -42.93 -79.69
N GLU A 258 78.01 -44.16 -79.55
CA GLU A 258 76.79 -44.47 -78.79
C GLU A 258 77.00 -44.33 -77.28
N VAL A 259 78.13 -44.80 -76.74
CA VAL A 259 78.51 -44.62 -75.33
C VAL A 259 78.68 -43.14 -75.01
N SER A 260 79.29 -42.36 -75.89
CA SER A 260 79.46 -40.90 -75.70
C SER A 260 78.12 -40.16 -75.79
N ARG A 261 77.23 -40.57 -76.71
CA ARG A 261 75.87 -40.03 -76.75
C ARG A 261 75.08 -40.39 -75.50
N ASN A 262 75.13 -41.64 -75.05
CA ASN A 262 74.46 -42.09 -73.83
C ASN A 262 75.03 -41.42 -72.57
N SER A 263 76.34 -41.20 -72.48
CA SER A 263 76.94 -40.49 -71.34
C SER A 263 76.52 -39.02 -71.31
N SER A 264 76.47 -38.35 -72.46
CA SER A 264 75.97 -36.97 -72.56
C SER A 264 74.48 -36.86 -72.25
N ALA A 265 73.66 -37.83 -72.71
CA ALA A 265 72.24 -37.88 -72.41
C ALA A 265 71.98 -38.18 -70.92
N ALA A 266 72.77 -39.07 -70.30
CA ALA A 266 72.72 -39.34 -68.87
C ALA A 266 73.13 -38.12 -68.03
N ALA A 267 74.16 -37.38 -68.46
CA ALA A 267 74.57 -36.13 -67.80
C ALA A 267 73.50 -35.03 -67.92
N ALA A 268 72.87 -34.89 -69.10
CA ALA A 268 71.77 -33.95 -69.30
C ALA A 268 70.54 -34.32 -68.46
N ALA A 269 70.16 -35.61 -68.42
CA ALA A 269 69.08 -36.10 -67.55
C ALA A 269 69.39 -35.86 -66.07
N GLY A 270 70.64 -36.10 -65.64
CA GLY A 270 71.11 -35.81 -64.29
C GLY A 270 71.04 -34.33 -63.92
N SER A 271 71.40 -33.43 -64.85
CA SER A 271 71.28 -31.97 -64.64
C SER A 271 69.81 -31.52 -64.58
N HIS A 272 68.93 -32.07 -65.42
CA HIS A 272 67.49 -31.81 -65.36
C HIS A 272 66.85 -32.29 -64.04
N LEU A 273 67.23 -33.47 -63.55
CA LEU A 273 66.81 -34.00 -62.25
C LEU A 273 67.28 -33.10 -61.10
N LEU A 274 68.56 -32.68 -61.09
CA LEU A 274 69.09 -31.79 -60.05
C LEU A 274 68.42 -30.41 -60.06
N ASN A 275 68.14 -29.84 -61.23
CA ASN A 275 67.43 -28.57 -61.35
C ASN A 275 65.96 -28.71 -60.90
N GLY A 276 65.31 -29.84 -61.23
CA GLY A 276 63.97 -30.18 -60.77
C GLY A 276 63.90 -30.33 -59.24
N ASP A 277 64.86 -31.04 -58.64
CA ASP A 277 64.97 -31.23 -57.20
C ASP A 277 65.24 -29.91 -56.45
N GLN A 278 66.07 -29.03 -57.01
CA GLN A 278 66.30 -27.69 -56.44
C GLN A 278 65.05 -26.81 -56.55
N GLY A 279 64.32 -26.88 -57.65
CA GLY A 279 63.04 -26.20 -57.82
C GLY A 279 61.99 -26.67 -56.80
N ALA A 280 61.84 -27.98 -56.65
CA ALA A 280 60.91 -28.58 -55.68
C ALA A 280 61.28 -28.23 -54.22
N ARG A 281 62.58 -28.15 -53.89
CA ARG A 281 63.04 -27.70 -52.56
C ARG A 281 62.71 -26.23 -52.31
N ALA A 282 62.98 -25.36 -53.27
CA ALA A 282 62.67 -23.93 -53.14
C ALA A 282 61.16 -23.69 -53.01
N GLU A 283 60.33 -24.47 -53.72
CA GLU A 283 58.88 -24.42 -53.60
C GLU A 283 58.40 -24.96 -52.25
N ALA A 284 58.98 -26.06 -51.75
CA ALA A 284 58.68 -26.59 -50.42
C ALA A 284 59.05 -25.59 -49.30
N ASP A 285 60.18 -24.90 -49.41
CA ASP A 285 60.58 -23.88 -48.42
C ASP A 285 59.68 -22.64 -48.48
N ARG A 286 59.22 -22.22 -49.67
CA ARG A 286 58.20 -21.16 -49.81
C ARG A 286 56.89 -21.55 -49.14
N LEU A 287 56.39 -22.76 -49.39
CA LEU A 287 55.16 -23.27 -48.77
C LEU A 287 55.30 -23.42 -47.25
N ARG A 288 56.50 -23.76 -46.74
CA ARG A 288 56.76 -23.80 -45.30
C ARG A 288 56.67 -22.42 -44.65
N ILE A 289 57.26 -21.40 -45.27
CA ILE A 289 57.19 -20.01 -44.80
C ILE A 289 55.73 -19.52 -44.81
N GLU A 290 55.00 -19.76 -45.90
CA GLU A 290 53.58 -19.40 -45.99
C GLU A 290 52.74 -20.10 -44.93
N ARG A 291 52.97 -21.40 -44.69
CA ARG A 291 52.33 -22.14 -43.59
C ARG A 291 52.66 -21.51 -42.24
N ASP A 292 53.92 -21.16 -41.97
CA ASP A 292 54.31 -20.54 -40.69
C ASP A 292 53.64 -19.18 -40.48
N ASP A 293 53.50 -18.38 -41.54
CA ASP A 293 52.82 -17.09 -41.46
C ASP A 293 51.31 -17.25 -41.28
N LEU A 294 50.68 -18.20 -41.97
CA LEU A 294 49.29 -18.56 -41.72
C LEU A 294 49.09 -19.08 -40.30
N GLN A 295 50.02 -19.86 -39.76
CA GLN A 295 49.94 -20.40 -38.40
C GLN A 295 50.04 -19.28 -37.34
N LYS A 296 50.90 -18.27 -37.56
CA LYS A 296 50.94 -17.06 -36.71
C LYS A 296 49.64 -16.26 -36.81
N GLN A 297 49.07 -16.13 -38.01
CA GLN A 297 47.78 -15.44 -38.20
C GLN A 297 46.64 -16.16 -37.47
N VAL A 298 46.60 -17.50 -37.54
CA VAL A 298 45.63 -18.32 -36.79
C VAL A 298 45.78 -18.08 -35.29
N GLN A 299 47.00 -18.10 -34.74
CA GLN A 299 47.23 -17.83 -33.32
C GLN A 299 46.78 -16.43 -32.89
N LEU A 300 47.03 -15.40 -33.71
CA LEU A 300 46.55 -14.04 -33.45
C LEU A 300 45.02 -13.95 -33.46
N LEU A 301 44.37 -14.64 -34.41
CA LEU A 301 42.92 -14.71 -34.48
C LEU A 301 42.35 -15.46 -33.26
N GLU A 302 42.95 -16.56 -32.84
CA GLU A 302 42.58 -17.31 -31.63
C GLU A 302 42.68 -16.42 -30.38
N MET A 303 43.77 -15.67 -30.21
CA MET A 303 43.91 -14.74 -29.09
C MET A 303 42.84 -13.63 -29.12
N ARG A 304 42.50 -13.11 -30.29
CA ARG A 304 41.43 -12.10 -30.46
C ARG A 304 40.06 -12.68 -30.14
N VAL A 305 39.77 -13.90 -30.58
CA VAL A 305 38.52 -14.61 -30.27
C VAL A 305 38.42 -14.86 -28.77
N GLU A 306 39.48 -15.33 -28.13
CA GLU A 306 39.49 -15.59 -26.68
C GLU A 306 39.34 -14.30 -25.87
N SER A 307 39.99 -13.21 -26.28
CA SER A 307 39.80 -11.89 -25.67
C SER A 307 38.36 -11.39 -25.83
N GLY A 308 37.77 -11.52 -27.01
CA GLY A 308 36.36 -11.19 -27.26
C GLY A 308 35.41 -12.06 -26.43
N ARG A 309 35.70 -13.36 -26.28
CA ARG A 309 34.94 -14.30 -25.45
C ARG A 309 34.93 -13.85 -23.98
N LYS A 310 36.08 -13.48 -23.43
CA LYS A 310 36.21 -12.95 -22.06
C LYS A 310 35.45 -11.64 -21.87
N GLN A 311 35.51 -10.73 -22.84
CA GLN A 311 34.73 -9.48 -22.80
C GLN A 311 33.21 -9.74 -22.85
N LEU A 312 32.77 -10.69 -23.67
CA LEU A 312 31.37 -11.11 -23.73
C LEU A 312 30.91 -11.76 -22.42
N GLU A 313 31.74 -12.59 -21.80
CA GLU A 313 31.44 -13.18 -20.48
C GLU A 313 31.33 -12.11 -19.38
N ALA A 314 32.25 -11.13 -19.37
CA ALA A 314 32.19 -10.02 -18.43
C ALA A 314 30.92 -9.17 -18.61
N THR A 315 30.59 -8.80 -19.85
CA THR A 315 29.36 -8.02 -20.13
C THR A 315 28.08 -8.81 -19.84
N ARG A 316 28.08 -10.13 -20.01
CA ARG A 316 26.97 -11.00 -19.58
C ARG A 316 26.82 -11.03 -18.06
N ALA A 317 27.91 -11.12 -17.32
CA ALA A 317 27.87 -11.07 -15.86
C ALA A 317 27.35 -9.71 -15.35
N ASP A 318 27.82 -8.61 -15.93
CA ASP A 318 27.33 -7.26 -15.63
C ASP A 318 25.83 -7.09 -15.93
N LEU A 319 25.35 -7.69 -17.04
CA LEU A 319 23.94 -7.67 -17.39
C LEU A 319 23.11 -8.45 -16.35
N GLN A 320 23.56 -9.64 -15.96
CA GLN A 320 22.90 -10.46 -14.94
C GLN A 320 22.85 -9.74 -13.58
N GLU A 321 23.91 -9.04 -13.19
CA GLU A 321 23.92 -8.23 -11.97
C GLU A 321 22.91 -7.08 -12.05
N ARG A 322 22.85 -6.38 -13.20
CA ARG A 322 21.87 -5.31 -13.43
C ARG A 322 20.43 -5.84 -13.42
N GLU A 323 20.16 -6.98 -14.05
CA GLU A 323 18.86 -7.63 -14.03
C GLU A 323 18.45 -8.03 -12.60
N ALA A 324 19.37 -8.60 -11.82
CA ALA A 324 19.13 -8.91 -10.42
C ALA A 324 18.84 -7.65 -9.60
N ARG A 325 19.57 -6.55 -9.85
CA ARG A 325 19.33 -5.27 -9.19
C ARG A 325 17.98 -4.66 -9.58
N LEU A 326 17.60 -4.72 -10.85
CA LEU A 326 16.29 -4.27 -11.32
C LEU A 326 15.16 -5.07 -10.68
N ALA A 327 15.30 -6.40 -10.61
CA ALA A 327 14.32 -7.26 -9.94
C ALA A 327 14.14 -6.92 -8.45
N ARG A 328 15.24 -6.59 -7.75
CA ARG A 328 15.20 -6.13 -6.34
C ARG A 328 14.50 -4.78 -6.22
N LEU A 329 14.86 -3.79 -7.04
CA LEU A 329 14.23 -2.47 -7.03
C LEU A 329 12.73 -2.54 -7.39
N ASP A 330 12.35 -3.39 -8.32
CA ASP A 330 10.94 -3.63 -8.66
C ASP A 330 10.17 -4.26 -7.50
N PHE A 331 10.80 -5.15 -6.75
CA PHE A 331 10.22 -5.73 -5.53
C PHE A 331 10.05 -4.65 -4.45
N GLU A 332 11.10 -3.90 -4.12
CA GLU A 332 11.05 -2.79 -3.16
C GLU A 332 10.01 -1.74 -3.54
N ARG A 333 9.90 -1.40 -4.84
CA ARG A 333 8.86 -0.48 -5.34
C ARG A 333 7.46 -1.04 -5.10
N ARG A 334 7.24 -2.33 -5.33
CA ARG A 334 5.93 -2.97 -5.08
C ARG A 334 5.60 -2.98 -3.59
N GLU A 335 6.55 -3.31 -2.73
CA GLU A 335 6.35 -3.26 -1.28
C GLU A 335 6.06 -1.83 -0.80
N ALA A 336 6.79 -0.83 -1.31
CA ALA A 336 6.54 0.58 -1.00
C ALA A 336 5.16 1.05 -1.52
N ALA A 337 4.74 0.61 -2.71
CA ALA A 337 3.41 0.91 -3.24
C ALA A 337 2.31 0.26 -2.40
N HIS A 338 2.48 -1.00 -1.99
CA HIS A 338 1.54 -1.69 -1.10
C HIS A 338 1.47 -1.05 0.28
N SER A 339 2.60 -0.62 0.85
CA SER A 339 2.61 0.07 2.14
C SER A 339 1.95 1.45 2.07
N SER A 340 2.17 2.21 1.00
CA SER A 340 1.47 3.48 0.73
C SER A 340 -0.04 3.28 0.55
N GLN A 341 -0.44 2.26 -0.22
CA GLN A 341 -1.85 1.95 -0.41
C GLN A 341 -2.51 1.51 0.91
N ASN A 342 -1.79 0.75 1.75
CA ASN A 342 -2.27 0.35 3.07
C ASN A 342 -2.42 1.56 4.01
N SER A 343 -1.50 2.52 4.00
CA SER A 343 -1.63 3.72 4.82
C SER A 343 -2.75 4.65 4.30
N GLU A 344 -2.89 4.81 2.99
CA GLU A 344 -3.98 5.57 2.36
C GLU A 344 -5.35 4.98 2.70
N THR A 345 -5.50 3.65 2.61
CA THR A 345 -6.75 2.97 2.97
C THR A 345 -7.06 3.08 4.46
N GLN A 346 -6.05 2.98 5.35
CA GLN A 346 -6.22 3.22 6.78
C GLN A 346 -6.64 4.67 7.08
N MET A 347 -6.04 5.64 6.40
CA MET A 347 -6.39 7.05 6.54
C MET A 347 -7.81 7.33 6.04
N HIS A 348 -8.21 6.75 4.90
CA HIS A 348 -9.59 6.86 4.42
C HIS A 348 -10.59 6.22 5.39
N ALA A 349 -10.30 5.03 5.93
CA ALA A 349 -11.15 4.39 6.93
C ALA A 349 -11.26 5.21 8.23
N LEU A 350 -10.18 5.86 8.66
CA LEU A 350 -10.20 6.80 9.78
C LEU A 350 -11.08 8.01 9.47
N LEU A 351 -10.95 8.61 8.28
CA LEU A 351 -11.77 9.74 7.85
C LEU A 351 -13.25 9.37 7.72
N GLU A 352 -13.58 8.16 7.26
CA GLU A 352 -14.95 7.63 7.25
C GLU A 352 -15.51 7.49 8.66
N SER A 353 -14.72 6.93 9.59
CA SER A 353 -15.11 6.83 11.00
C SER A 353 -15.36 8.20 11.61
N LEU A 354 -14.42 9.15 11.44
CA LEU A 354 -14.56 10.53 11.93
C LEU A 354 -15.77 11.24 11.32
N ALA A 355 -15.96 11.15 10.00
CA ALA A 355 -17.09 11.75 9.33
C ALA A 355 -18.43 11.15 9.80
N SER A 356 -18.47 9.85 10.07
CA SER A 356 -19.67 9.20 10.63
C SER A 356 -19.99 9.69 12.05
N MET A 357 -18.98 9.85 12.91
CA MET A 357 -19.15 10.34 14.29
C MET A 357 -19.53 11.82 14.33
N LEU A 358 -19.01 12.62 13.41
CA LEU A 358 -19.32 14.06 13.31
C LEU A 358 -20.62 14.35 12.56
N SER A 359 -21.17 13.36 11.87
CA SER A 359 -22.46 13.48 11.20
C SER A 359 -23.59 13.41 12.22
N SER A 360 -24.60 14.26 12.03
CA SER A 360 -25.84 14.27 12.80
C SER A 360 -27.04 14.04 11.87
N ALA A 361 -28.25 13.90 12.44
CA ALA A 361 -29.48 13.75 11.66
C ALA A 361 -29.71 14.87 10.62
N PHE A 362 -29.14 16.07 10.87
CA PHE A 362 -29.34 17.27 10.06
C PHE A 362 -28.10 17.68 9.25
N CYS A 363 -26.94 17.06 9.49
CA CYS A 363 -25.69 17.43 8.83
C CYS A 363 -24.85 16.17 8.58
N ARG A 364 -24.69 15.79 7.31
CA ARG A 364 -23.74 14.74 6.90
C ARG A 364 -22.40 15.36 6.57
N VAL A 365 -21.34 14.82 7.17
CA VAL A 365 -19.96 15.20 6.90
C VAL A 365 -19.39 14.22 5.87
N SER A 366 -18.72 14.72 4.84
CA SER A 366 -18.00 13.86 3.89
C SER A 366 -16.72 13.29 4.51
N PRO A 367 -16.30 12.07 4.15
CA PRO A 367 -15.09 11.42 4.65
C PRO A 367 -13.81 11.99 3.99
N THR A 368 -13.67 13.30 4.06
CA THR A 368 -12.57 14.09 3.51
C THR A 368 -11.96 14.91 4.63
N GLU A 369 -10.64 15.00 4.69
CA GLU A 369 -9.91 15.70 5.76
C GLU A 369 -10.42 17.13 5.99
N GLU A 370 -10.63 17.90 4.92
CA GLU A 370 -11.08 19.29 5.03
C GLU A 370 -12.51 19.42 5.57
N ALA A 371 -13.44 18.55 5.17
CA ALA A 371 -14.81 18.58 5.69
C ALA A 371 -14.87 18.19 7.18
N VAL A 372 -14.09 17.18 7.59
CA VAL A 372 -13.93 16.78 8.99
C VAL A 372 -13.37 17.94 9.81
N LYS A 373 -12.29 18.58 9.35
CA LYS A 373 -11.70 19.75 10.02
C LYS A 373 -12.69 20.90 10.12
N GLU A 374 -13.42 21.21 9.05
CA GLU A 374 -14.36 22.33 9.06
C GLU A 374 -15.53 22.08 10.01
N LYS A 375 -16.07 20.86 10.05
CA LYS A 375 -17.11 20.52 11.03
C LYS A 375 -16.59 20.61 12.47
N VAL A 376 -15.37 20.15 12.75
CA VAL A 376 -14.76 20.29 14.08
C VAL A 376 -14.58 21.77 14.44
N ARG A 377 -14.10 22.61 13.51
CA ARG A 377 -13.98 24.07 13.74
C ARG A 377 -15.32 24.70 14.06
N LEU A 378 -16.39 24.31 13.34
CA LEU A 378 -17.74 24.79 13.61
C LEU A 378 -18.20 24.39 15.02
N MET A 379 -18.08 23.12 15.38
CA MET A 379 -18.42 22.63 16.73
C MET A 379 -17.63 23.37 17.82
N CYS A 380 -16.34 23.64 17.60
CA CYS A 380 -15.55 24.42 18.54
C CYS A 380 -16.05 25.87 18.69
N ARG A 381 -16.58 26.49 17.63
CA ARG A 381 -17.22 27.82 17.70
C ARG A 381 -18.53 27.75 18.48
N GLU A 382 -19.39 26.79 18.13
CA GLU A 382 -20.68 26.57 18.83
C GLU A 382 -20.47 26.34 20.33
N VAL A 383 -19.49 25.52 20.73
CA VAL A 383 -19.14 25.30 22.14
C VAL A 383 -18.68 26.58 22.83
N LYS A 384 -17.90 27.44 22.16
CA LYS A 384 -17.47 28.73 22.71
C LYS A 384 -18.62 29.72 22.85
N GLU A 385 -19.55 29.73 21.90
CA GLU A 385 -20.75 30.57 21.95
C GLU A 385 -21.69 30.12 23.07
N HIS A 386 -21.91 28.80 23.20
CA HIS A 386 -22.68 28.23 24.29
C HIS A 386 -22.03 28.50 25.64
N SER A 387 -20.71 28.36 25.78
CA SER A 387 -20.04 28.67 27.05
C SER A 387 -20.13 30.14 27.42
N ALA A 388 -20.03 31.05 26.45
CA ALA A 388 -20.26 32.49 26.67
C ALA A 388 -21.71 32.77 27.07
N SER A 389 -22.68 32.11 26.44
CA SER A 389 -24.10 32.21 26.81
C SER A 389 -24.37 31.70 28.22
N VAL A 390 -23.77 30.57 28.61
CA VAL A 390 -23.87 30.03 29.97
C VAL A 390 -23.29 31.02 30.98
N ALA A 391 -22.09 31.56 30.74
CA ALA A 391 -21.49 32.56 31.61
C ALA A 391 -22.37 33.82 31.78
N ALA A 392 -23.02 34.28 30.70
CA ALA A 392 -23.97 35.40 30.75
C ALA A 392 -25.23 35.06 31.58
N LEU A 393 -25.77 33.85 31.43
CA LEU A 393 -26.90 33.39 32.23
C LEU A 393 -26.53 33.25 33.71
N GLU A 394 -25.36 32.71 34.02
CA GLU A 394 -24.86 32.64 35.39
C GLU A 394 -24.76 34.03 36.03
N GLU A 395 -24.26 35.04 35.31
CA GLU A 395 -24.21 36.40 35.86
C GLU A 395 -25.60 37.00 36.06
N ARG A 396 -26.56 36.71 35.17
CA ARG A 396 -27.97 37.07 35.38
C ARG A 396 -28.56 36.40 36.62
N VAL A 397 -28.26 35.12 36.86
CA VAL A 397 -28.68 34.43 38.09
C VAL A 397 -28.04 35.09 39.30
N ARG A 398 -26.73 35.35 39.30
CA ARG A 398 -26.03 36.02 40.41
C ARG A 398 -26.64 37.40 40.71
N THR A 399 -26.93 38.20 39.69
CA THR A 399 -27.53 39.53 39.86
C THR A 399 -28.95 39.45 40.41
N LEU A 400 -29.79 38.55 39.90
CA LEU A 400 -31.13 38.31 40.45
C LEU A 400 -31.08 37.81 41.90
N THR A 401 -30.16 36.89 42.23
CA THR A 401 -29.97 36.43 43.61
C THR A 401 -29.59 37.59 44.55
N ARG A 402 -28.64 38.44 44.15
CA ARG A 402 -28.30 39.65 44.94
C ARG A 402 -29.48 40.61 45.10
N GLN A 403 -30.31 40.77 44.06
CA GLN A 403 -31.53 41.59 44.15
C GLN A 403 -32.54 40.99 45.12
N PHE A 404 -32.75 39.67 45.08
CA PHE A 404 -33.63 38.98 46.03
C PHE A 404 -33.12 39.09 47.47
N GLU A 405 -31.82 38.92 47.70
CA GLU A 405 -31.20 39.08 49.02
C GLU A 405 -31.44 40.50 49.56
N ALA A 406 -31.18 41.53 48.75
CA ALA A 406 -31.45 42.93 49.13
C ALA A 406 -32.95 43.20 49.39
N GLN A 407 -33.84 42.66 48.56
CA GLN A 407 -35.30 42.77 48.79
C GLN A 407 -35.71 42.06 50.09
N PHE A 408 -35.13 40.90 50.37
CA PHE A 408 -35.39 40.14 51.59
C PHE A 408 -34.91 40.90 52.83
N GLU A 409 -33.71 41.49 52.81
CA GLU A 409 -33.19 42.32 53.89
C GLU A 409 -34.09 43.53 54.16
N THR A 410 -34.50 44.26 53.12
CA THR A 410 -35.41 45.40 53.30
C THR A 410 -36.79 44.98 53.79
N SER A 411 -37.30 43.81 53.37
CA SER A 411 -38.56 43.26 53.90
C SER A 411 -38.44 42.89 55.37
N ARG A 412 -37.35 42.21 55.75
CA ARG A 412 -37.06 41.87 57.13
C ARG A 412 -36.93 43.10 58.02
N GLU A 413 -36.33 44.18 57.52
CA GLU A 413 -36.23 45.44 58.24
C GLU A 413 -37.61 46.13 58.39
N ARG A 414 -38.44 46.09 57.34
CA ARG A 414 -39.84 46.55 57.40
C ARG A 414 -40.67 45.76 58.41
N ASP A 415 -40.51 44.44 58.45
CA ASP A 415 -41.20 43.58 59.43
C ASP A 415 -40.76 43.89 60.86
N PHE A 416 -39.46 44.10 61.08
CA PHE A 416 -38.95 44.49 62.41
C PHE A 416 -39.52 45.84 62.87
N LYS A 417 -39.55 46.83 61.98
CA LYS A 417 -40.16 48.14 62.26
C LYS A 417 -41.66 48.02 62.55
N THR A 418 -42.37 47.21 61.77
CA THR A 418 -43.81 46.97 61.96
C THR A 418 -44.08 46.34 63.32
N ARG A 419 -43.36 45.27 63.68
CA ARG A 419 -43.48 44.62 65.01
C ARG A 419 -43.20 45.58 66.15
N ARG A 420 -42.20 46.45 66.01
CA ARG A 420 -41.92 47.48 67.03
C ARG A 420 -43.08 48.45 67.20
N VAL A 421 -43.64 48.94 66.09
CA VAL A 421 -44.83 49.82 66.12
C VAL A 421 -46.05 49.10 66.69
N GLU A 422 -46.23 47.82 66.41
CA GLU A 422 -47.30 47.00 67.00
C GLU A 422 -47.14 46.89 68.53
N CYS A 423 -45.93 46.64 69.03
CA CYS A 423 -45.66 46.66 70.47
C CYS A 423 -45.97 48.04 71.09
N ASP A 424 -45.46 49.13 70.49
CA ASP A 424 -45.73 50.49 70.96
C ASP A 424 -47.24 50.80 70.95
N GLN A 425 -47.97 50.29 69.95
CA GLN A 425 -49.42 50.44 69.87
C GLN A 425 -50.16 49.66 70.97
N ILE A 426 -49.71 48.45 71.32
CA ILE A 426 -50.26 47.68 72.43
C ILE A 426 -50.04 48.43 73.75
N ASP A 427 -48.81 48.90 74.01
CA ASP A 427 -48.47 49.65 75.21
C ASP A 427 -49.33 50.93 75.35
N LEU A 428 -49.51 51.66 74.25
CA LEU A 428 -50.36 52.86 74.24
C LEU A 428 -51.84 52.53 74.48
N ARG A 429 -52.35 51.42 73.92
CA ARG A 429 -53.73 50.96 74.18
C ARG A 429 -53.92 50.55 75.64
N GLU A 430 -52.96 49.87 76.24
CA GLU A 430 -53.02 49.49 77.65
C GLU A 430 -53.01 50.71 78.57
N ARG A 431 -52.14 51.69 78.30
CA ARG A 431 -52.14 52.97 79.02
C ARG A 431 -53.47 53.70 78.87
N LEU A 432 -54.00 53.76 77.65
CA LEU A 432 -55.28 54.42 77.39
C LEU A 432 -56.42 53.74 78.18
N ARG A 433 -56.50 52.41 78.17
CA ARG A 433 -57.48 51.65 78.98
C ARG A 433 -57.31 51.90 80.48
N ALA A 434 -56.08 52.00 80.98
CA ALA A 434 -55.82 52.32 82.37
C ALA A 434 -56.36 53.72 82.73
N MET A 435 -56.06 54.74 81.90
CA MET A 435 -56.58 56.09 82.09
C MET A 435 -58.11 56.16 81.98
N GLU A 436 -58.72 55.43 81.04
CA GLU A 436 -60.19 55.28 80.95
C GLU A 436 -60.77 54.67 82.24
N GLY A 437 -60.10 53.66 82.80
CA GLY A 437 -60.48 53.05 84.08
C GLY A 437 -60.38 54.01 85.27
N GLU A 438 -59.30 54.80 85.35
CA GLU A 438 -59.15 55.85 86.37
C GLU A 438 -60.23 56.93 86.25
N LEU A 439 -60.57 57.31 85.02
CA LEU A 439 -61.59 58.33 84.76
C LEU A 439 -62.99 57.82 85.12
N ALA A 440 -63.31 56.57 84.78
CA ALA A 440 -64.55 55.91 85.21
C ALA A 440 -64.63 55.77 86.74
N ALA A 441 -63.54 55.42 87.42
CA ALA A 441 -63.50 55.40 88.87
C ALA A 441 -63.74 56.79 89.48
N ALA A 442 -63.15 57.84 88.89
CA ALA A 442 -63.39 59.21 89.30
C ALA A 442 -64.86 59.64 89.08
N ASP A 443 -65.51 59.21 87.99
CA ASP A 443 -66.94 59.42 87.77
C ASP A 443 -67.81 58.76 88.84
N VAL A 444 -67.54 57.50 89.18
CA VAL A 444 -68.25 56.79 90.26
C VAL A 444 -68.10 57.52 91.59
N ILE A 445 -66.90 58.02 91.91
CA ILE A 445 -66.66 58.82 93.12
C ILE A 445 -67.46 60.13 93.07
N ARG A 446 -67.44 60.84 91.94
CA ARG A 446 -68.22 62.08 91.77
C ARG A 446 -69.71 61.84 91.96
N ASP A 447 -70.25 60.79 91.38
CA ASP A 447 -71.67 60.47 91.51
C ASP A 447 -72.03 59.99 92.93
N GLY A 448 -71.14 59.25 93.59
CA GLY A 448 -71.26 58.94 95.02
C GLY A 448 -71.36 60.20 95.88
N LEU A 449 -70.46 61.18 95.65
CA LEU A 449 -70.48 62.46 96.35
C LEU A 449 -71.73 63.30 96.05
N LYS A 450 -72.22 63.28 94.81
CA LYS A 450 -73.50 63.93 94.44
C LYS A 450 -74.68 63.27 95.17
N ALA A 451 -74.74 61.95 95.20
CA ALA A 451 -75.79 61.21 95.90
C ALA A 451 -75.78 61.50 97.40
N ASP A 452 -74.59 61.57 98.02
CA ASP A 452 -74.47 61.96 99.43
C ASP A 452 -74.88 63.42 99.65
N LYS A 453 -74.47 64.35 98.77
CA LYS A 453 -74.95 65.75 98.79
C LYS A 453 -76.48 65.80 98.77
N GLU A 454 -77.13 65.03 97.90
CA GLU A 454 -78.60 64.95 97.84
C GLU A 454 -79.23 64.36 99.12
N LYS A 455 -78.64 63.32 99.71
CA LYS A 455 -79.09 62.77 101.00
C LYS A 455 -79.00 63.82 102.11
N PHE A 456 -77.87 64.52 102.21
CA PHE A 456 -77.69 65.61 103.16
C PHE A 456 -78.69 66.75 102.91
N TYR A 457 -78.96 67.08 101.64
CA TYR A 457 -79.95 68.09 101.30
C TYR A 457 -81.35 67.71 101.79
N LYS A 458 -81.76 66.47 101.55
CA LYS A 458 -83.04 65.93 102.01
C LYS A 458 -83.14 65.94 103.54
N TYR A 459 -82.06 65.59 104.24
CA TYR A 459 -82.00 65.69 105.71
C TYR A 459 -82.16 67.13 106.20
N MET A 460 -81.46 68.08 105.58
CA MET A 460 -81.58 69.51 105.90
C MET A 460 -82.99 70.04 105.63
N ARG A 461 -83.63 69.64 104.54
CA ARG A 461 -85.04 70.00 104.28
C ARG A 461 -85.97 69.48 105.38
N ARG A 462 -85.81 68.23 105.82
CA ARG A 462 -86.57 67.66 106.95
C ARG A 462 -86.33 68.44 108.26
N LEU A 463 -85.08 68.88 108.51
CA LEU A 463 -84.76 69.77 109.63
C LEU A 463 -85.47 71.12 109.51
N ALA A 464 -85.54 71.69 108.31
CA ALA A 464 -86.20 72.98 108.07
C ALA A 464 -87.71 72.90 108.32
N GLU A 465 -88.33 71.80 107.90
CA GLU A 465 -89.71 71.46 108.21
C GLU A 465 -89.94 71.31 109.72
N ALA A 466 -89.06 70.58 110.43
CA ALA A 466 -89.14 70.40 111.88
C ALA A 466 -89.02 71.72 112.67
N LEU A 467 -88.19 72.66 112.18
CA LEU A 467 -88.03 74.01 112.74
C LEU A 467 -89.14 75.00 112.31
N LYS A 468 -90.16 74.50 111.58
CA LYS A 468 -91.32 75.25 111.08
C LYS A 468 -90.90 76.47 110.24
N MET A 469 -89.86 76.32 109.43
CA MET A 469 -89.49 77.33 108.44
C MET A 469 -90.57 77.42 107.35
N ASP A 470 -90.80 78.62 106.81
CA ASP A 470 -91.79 78.83 105.76
C ASP A 470 -91.36 78.09 104.47
N ARG A 471 -92.31 77.51 103.72
CA ARG A 471 -92.01 76.68 102.54
C ARG A 471 -91.06 77.36 101.53
N ALA A 472 -91.25 78.67 101.29
CA ALA A 472 -90.38 79.45 100.40
C ALA A 472 -88.92 79.57 100.91
N THR A 473 -88.71 79.53 102.23
CA THR A 473 -87.37 79.54 102.86
C THR A 473 -86.76 78.14 103.03
N ALA A 474 -87.58 77.09 102.97
CA ALA A 474 -87.12 75.70 103.01
C ALA A 474 -86.70 75.17 101.61
N ASP A 475 -87.18 75.80 100.54
CA ASP A 475 -86.84 75.45 99.15
C ASP A 475 -85.61 76.18 98.58
N VAL A 476 -84.84 76.89 99.42
CA VAL A 476 -83.57 77.49 98.99
C VAL A 476 -82.54 76.38 98.71
N GLY A 477 -81.71 76.54 97.68
CA GLY A 477 -80.72 75.53 97.24
C GLY A 477 -79.79 75.05 98.37
N PHE A 478 -79.15 73.88 98.18
CA PHE A 478 -78.32 73.20 99.21
C PHE A 478 -77.35 74.14 99.94
N ASP A 479 -76.70 75.04 99.20
CA ASP A 479 -75.65 75.90 99.71
C ASP A 479 -76.17 76.99 100.69
N LEU A 480 -77.44 77.39 100.57
CA LEU A 480 -78.06 78.44 101.38
C LEU A 480 -79.00 77.90 102.46
N LEU A 481 -79.51 76.67 102.29
CA LEU A 481 -80.43 76.05 103.24
C LEU A 481 -79.76 75.87 104.62
N GLY A 482 -78.46 75.58 104.66
CA GLY A 482 -77.72 75.45 105.92
C GLY A 482 -77.64 76.75 106.73
N GLU A 483 -77.34 77.86 106.06
CA GLU A 483 -77.31 79.18 106.69
C GLU A 483 -78.71 79.63 107.14
N GLY A 484 -79.74 79.35 106.33
CA GLY A 484 -81.14 79.64 106.69
C GLY A 484 -81.63 78.85 107.91
N LEU A 485 -81.28 77.56 107.99
CA LEU A 485 -81.55 76.69 109.14
C LEU A 485 -80.93 77.23 110.43
N LEU A 486 -79.65 77.63 110.36
CA LEU A 486 -78.93 78.21 111.49
C LEU A 486 -79.58 79.51 111.96
N ALA A 487 -79.89 80.43 111.04
CA ALA A 487 -80.55 81.69 111.38
C ALA A 487 -81.92 81.47 112.06
N ARG A 488 -82.72 80.49 111.60
CA ARG A 488 -84.01 80.15 112.24
C ARG A 488 -83.82 79.53 113.63
N ALA A 489 -82.86 78.61 113.78
CA ALA A 489 -82.55 78.00 115.06
C ALA A 489 -82.15 79.06 116.10
N GLU A 490 -81.31 80.02 115.70
CA GLU A 490 -80.94 81.17 116.54
C GLU A 490 -82.13 82.08 116.91
N GLN A 491 -83.07 82.30 115.98
CA GLN A 491 -84.30 83.08 116.25
C GLN A 491 -85.23 82.40 117.25
N LEU A 492 -85.43 81.07 117.14
CA LEU A 492 -86.22 80.31 118.10
C LEU A 492 -85.55 80.32 119.49
N GLY A 493 -84.22 80.21 119.55
CA GLY A 493 -83.46 80.35 120.80
C GLY A 493 -83.66 81.72 121.48
N ARG A 494 -83.77 82.80 120.71
CA ARG A 494 -84.05 84.15 121.25
C ARG A 494 -85.50 84.33 121.73
N ARG A 495 -86.48 83.63 121.14
CA ARG A 495 -87.91 83.73 121.54
C ARG A 495 -88.24 83.04 122.86
N VAL A 496 -87.42 82.08 123.30
CA VAL A 496 -87.56 81.45 124.62
C VAL A 496 -86.97 82.32 125.76
N GLY A 497 -86.23 83.39 125.42
CA GLY A 497 -85.49 84.21 126.39
C GLY A 497 -86.18 85.49 126.90
N GLY A 498 -87.46 85.77 126.60
CA GLY A 498 -88.04 87.07 126.96
C GLY A 498 -89.56 87.15 126.98
N SER A 499 -90.19 86.79 128.10
CA SER A 499 -91.29 87.52 128.75
C SER A 499 -91.69 86.80 130.04
N GLY A 500 -91.65 87.48 131.19
CA GLY A 500 -91.90 86.91 132.51
C GLY A 500 -92.86 87.73 133.35
N ALA A 501 -93.39 87.12 134.43
CA ALA A 501 -93.43 87.65 135.81
C ALA A 501 -94.41 86.85 136.70
N VAL A 502 -94.04 86.75 137.99
CA VAL A 502 -94.76 86.22 139.18
C VAL A 502 -94.78 84.69 139.30
N GLY A 503 -94.20 84.04 140.31
CA GLY A 503 -93.44 84.47 141.48
C GLY A 503 -93.11 83.23 142.35
N GLY A 504 -91.83 83.10 142.73
CA GLY A 504 -91.38 82.30 143.88
C GLY A 504 -91.05 80.81 143.70
N CYS A 505 -89.85 80.49 143.23
CA CYS A 505 -88.99 79.46 143.83
C CYS A 505 -87.53 79.72 143.43
N GLY A 506 -86.68 79.94 144.42
CA GLY A 506 -85.28 80.28 144.25
C GLY A 506 -84.37 79.07 144.08
N CYS A 507 -83.28 79.28 143.34
CA CYS A 507 -81.95 78.70 143.53
C CYS A 507 -80.93 79.46 142.64
N CYS A 508 -80.06 80.25 143.30
CA CYS A 508 -78.65 80.56 142.97
C CYS A 508 -78.34 81.43 141.71
N ASP A 509 -78.07 82.75 141.81
CA ASP A 509 -76.77 83.42 142.11
C ASP A 509 -75.56 82.93 141.30
N GLY A 510 -74.75 83.76 140.62
CA GLY A 510 -74.68 85.23 140.57
C GLY A 510 -73.48 85.75 139.75
N GLY A 511 -73.44 87.07 139.56
CA GLY A 511 -72.27 87.90 139.19
C GLY A 511 -71.86 87.89 137.71
N GLY A 512 -71.62 89.01 137.01
CA GLY A 512 -71.50 90.40 137.40
C GLY A 512 -70.67 91.13 136.33
N SER A 513 -71.26 92.20 135.78
CA SER A 513 -70.64 93.45 135.29
C SER A 513 -69.34 93.44 134.47
N GLY A 514 -69.41 94.08 133.29
CA GLY A 514 -68.34 94.99 132.85
C GLY A 514 -67.88 94.87 131.40
N GLY A 515 -68.08 95.96 130.65
CA GLY A 515 -67.04 96.46 129.73
C GLY A 515 -67.22 96.16 128.25
N GLY A 516 -67.61 97.18 127.49
CA GLY A 516 -67.58 97.20 126.03
C GLY A 516 -66.15 97.14 125.46
N GLY A 517 -66.05 96.66 124.21
CA GLY A 517 -64.79 96.59 123.45
C GLY A 517 -64.68 95.45 122.43
N GLY A 518 -65.59 94.47 122.43
CA GLY A 518 -65.46 93.25 121.62
C GLY A 518 -66.23 93.20 120.28
N ALA A 519 -67.15 94.14 120.03
CA ALA A 519 -68.00 94.09 118.84
C ALA A 519 -67.35 94.67 117.57
N GLY A 520 -66.45 95.65 117.71
CA GLY A 520 -65.77 96.29 116.57
C GLY A 520 -64.67 95.42 115.92
N ALA A 521 -64.03 94.54 116.69
CA ALA A 521 -63.00 93.63 116.17
C ALA A 521 -63.62 92.45 115.40
N LYS A 522 -64.77 91.93 115.85
CA LYS A 522 -65.51 90.88 115.14
C LYS A 522 -66.13 91.36 113.83
N ILE A 523 -66.58 92.62 113.77
CA ILE A 523 -67.10 93.19 112.51
C ILE A 523 -65.98 93.39 111.47
N ARG A 524 -64.74 93.69 111.89
CA ARG A 524 -63.59 93.77 110.97
C ARG A 524 -63.12 92.39 110.49
N ALA A 525 -63.00 91.42 111.38
CA ALA A 525 -62.65 90.05 111.00
C ALA A 525 -63.67 89.40 110.06
N LEU A 526 -64.96 89.69 110.22
CA LEU A 526 -66.01 89.21 109.32
C LEU A 526 -66.04 89.97 107.98
N ARG A 527 -65.61 91.24 107.92
CA ARG A 527 -65.41 91.95 106.66
C ARG A 527 -64.19 91.43 105.89
N GLU A 528 -63.08 91.18 106.56
CA GLU A 528 -61.88 90.58 105.94
C GLU A 528 -62.16 89.14 105.43
N GLN A 529 -63.01 88.38 106.13
CA GLN A 529 -63.46 87.06 105.64
C GLN A 529 -64.44 87.15 104.47
N LEU A 530 -65.25 88.22 104.39
CA LEU A 530 -66.13 88.46 103.25
C LEU A 530 -65.31 88.91 102.03
N GLU A 531 -64.37 89.83 102.21
CA GLU A 531 -63.45 90.30 101.16
C GLU A 531 -62.54 89.17 100.65
N SER A 532 -62.10 88.26 101.52
CA SER A 532 -61.37 87.04 101.14
C SER A 532 -62.24 86.08 100.30
N LYS A 533 -63.52 85.94 100.63
CA LYS A 533 -64.47 85.13 99.85
C LYS A 533 -64.88 85.82 98.54
N ASP A 534 -64.99 87.14 98.51
CA ASP A 534 -65.23 87.91 97.29
C ASP A 534 -64.02 87.82 96.34
N LEU A 535 -62.79 87.88 96.87
CA LEU A 535 -61.57 87.67 96.09
C LEU A 535 -61.46 86.21 95.58
N HIS A 536 -61.92 85.23 96.35
CA HIS A 536 -62.02 83.83 95.90
C HIS A 536 -63.07 83.65 94.80
N MET A 537 -64.22 84.31 94.92
CA MET A 537 -65.25 84.34 93.89
C MET A 537 -64.78 85.06 92.62
N GLU A 538 -63.99 86.13 92.74
CA GLU A 538 -63.36 86.80 91.59
C GLU A 538 -62.28 85.94 90.94
N LEU A 539 -61.49 85.19 91.72
CA LEU A 539 -60.51 84.23 91.20
C LEU A 539 -61.20 83.05 90.49
N LEU A 540 -62.30 82.54 91.03
CA LEU A 540 -63.09 81.49 90.39
C LEU A 540 -63.78 82.01 89.14
N ARG A 541 -64.33 83.23 89.14
CA ARG A 541 -64.88 83.88 87.94
C ARG A 541 -63.80 84.11 86.88
N LYS A 542 -62.59 84.54 87.26
CA LYS A 542 -61.44 84.65 86.34
C LYS A 542 -60.99 83.29 85.82
N LYS A 543 -61.04 82.22 86.63
CA LYS A 543 -60.67 80.86 86.22
C LYS A 543 -61.73 80.22 85.34
N VAL A 544 -63.01 80.49 85.57
CA VAL A 544 -64.11 80.17 84.66
C VAL A 544 -63.95 80.93 83.35
N ALA A 545 -63.68 82.24 83.37
CA ALA A 545 -63.39 83.01 82.16
C ALA A 545 -62.13 82.50 81.41
N GLN A 546 -61.10 82.03 82.12
CA GLN A 546 -59.92 81.39 81.51
C GLN A 546 -60.24 80.01 80.92
N LEU A 547 -61.12 79.22 81.56
CA LEU A 547 -61.57 77.93 81.04
C LEU A 547 -62.59 78.09 79.89
N GLU A 548 -63.41 79.13 79.91
CA GLU A 548 -64.31 79.53 78.81
C GLU A 548 -63.51 80.15 77.65
N ALA A 549 -62.42 80.86 77.91
CA ALA A 549 -61.48 81.29 76.87
C ALA A 549 -60.67 80.12 76.32
N ALA A 550 -60.33 79.10 77.13
CA ALA A 550 -59.67 77.87 76.66
C ALA A 550 -60.64 76.94 75.89
N ALA A 551 -61.90 76.85 76.33
CA ALA A 551 -62.97 76.13 75.63
C ALA A 551 -63.46 76.91 74.39
N GLY A 552 -63.44 78.24 74.44
CA GLY A 552 -63.67 79.14 73.31
C GLY A 552 -62.54 79.05 72.29
N ALA A 553 -61.27 79.00 72.73
CA ALA A 553 -60.12 78.75 71.86
C ALA A 553 -60.14 77.34 71.22
N ALA A 554 -60.85 76.37 71.81
CA ALA A 554 -61.14 75.07 71.21
C ALA A 554 -62.45 75.04 70.39
N GLY A 555 -63.39 75.95 70.67
CA GLY A 555 -64.74 76.02 70.09
C GLY A 555 -64.93 77.05 68.96
N THR A 556 -64.00 77.97 68.76
CA THR A 556 -63.98 78.92 67.62
C THR A 556 -62.96 78.56 66.53
N THR A 557 -62.59 77.28 66.43
CA THR A 557 -61.93 76.70 65.24
C THR A 557 -62.80 75.64 64.57
N GLY A 558 -64.13 75.81 64.65
CA GLY A 558 -65.12 75.01 63.94
C GLY A 558 -65.92 75.85 62.95
N GLY A 559 -65.27 76.52 62.01
CA GLY A 559 -65.95 77.22 60.93
C GLY A 559 -65.08 78.26 60.24
N SER A 560 -64.67 77.97 59.01
CA SER A 560 -63.80 78.79 58.14
C SER A 560 -62.29 78.70 58.42
N GLY A 561 -61.71 77.57 58.00
CA GLY A 561 -60.26 77.40 57.88
C GLY A 561 -59.82 76.02 58.34
N LEU A 562 -59.92 75.01 57.46
CA LEU A 562 -59.21 73.74 57.67
C LEU A 562 -57.75 74.07 58.02
N SER A 563 -57.33 73.83 59.26
CA SER A 563 -55.96 74.08 59.69
C SER A 563 -55.03 73.31 58.75
N SER A 564 -54.01 74.00 58.22
CA SER A 564 -53.00 73.43 57.31
C SER A 564 -52.51 72.05 57.77
N TYR A 565 -52.44 71.85 59.08
CA TYR A 565 -51.99 70.63 59.74
C TYR A 565 -52.86 69.39 59.48
N GLU A 566 -54.19 69.51 59.53
CA GLU A 566 -55.08 68.36 59.32
C GLU A 566 -55.15 67.96 57.84
N ARG A 567 -55.12 68.95 56.93
CA ARG A 567 -54.95 68.71 55.49
C ARG A 567 -53.62 68.04 55.19
N GLU A 568 -52.54 68.46 55.83
CA GLU A 568 -51.23 67.84 55.68
C GLU A 568 -51.19 66.41 56.24
N ARG A 569 -51.88 66.14 57.36
CA ARG A 569 -52.01 64.79 57.93
C ARG A 569 -52.85 63.87 57.04
N ALA A 570 -53.98 64.35 56.52
CA ALA A 570 -54.79 63.61 55.57
C ALA A 570 -54.02 63.31 54.28
N TYR A 571 -53.26 64.28 53.75
CA TYR A 571 -52.39 64.09 52.60
C TYR A 571 -51.26 63.07 52.86
N LYS A 572 -50.63 63.11 54.05
CA LYS A 572 -49.63 62.11 54.45
C LYS A 572 -50.23 60.71 54.53
N LEU A 573 -51.40 60.56 55.16
CA LEU A 573 -52.10 59.27 55.24
C LEU A 573 -52.55 58.76 53.88
N GLN A 574 -53.04 59.63 53.00
CA GLN A 574 -53.37 59.29 51.62
C GLN A 574 -52.13 58.82 50.85
N ARG A 575 -51.00 59.51 51.01
CA ARG A 575 -49.72 59.10 50.41
C ARG A 575 -49.19 57.78 50.99
N HIS A 576 -49.46 57.49 52.26
CA HIS A 576 -49.15 56.19 52.86
C HIS A 576 -50.06 55.09 52.30
N LEU A 577 -51.35 55.35 52.12
CA LEU A 577 -52.29 54.42 51.47
C LEU A 577 -51.89 54.16 50.02
N GLU A 578 -51.54 55.18 49.24
CA GLU A 578 -51.05 55.05 47.86
C GLU A 578 -49.78 54.20 47.81
N LYS A 579 -48.79 54.48 48.67
CA LYS A 579 -47.57 53.65 48.78
C LYS A 579 -47.88 52.21 49.16
N SER A 580 -48.79 51.99 50.11
CA SER A 580 -49.20 50.63 50.49
C SER A 580 -49.94 49.92 49.36
N GLN A 581 -50.71 50.63 48.55
CA GLN A 581 -51.38 50.09 47.36
C GLN A 581 -50.37 49.75 46.26
N GLU A 582 -49.42 50.64 45.96
CA GLU A 582 -48.32 50.38 45.02
C GLU A 582 -47.53 49.12 45.43
N MET A 583 -47.15 48.99 46.71
CA MET A 583 -46.45 47.81 47.22
C MET A 583 -47.27 46.52 47.09
N LEU A 584 -48.60 46.60 47.23
CA LEU A 584 -49.49 45.46 47.03
C LEU A 584 -49.60 45.09 45.55
N ASP A 585 -49.63 46.07 44.66
CA ASP A 585 -49.68 45.84 43.22
C ASP A 585 -48.35 45.30 42.69
N ASP A 586 -47.21 45.76 43.20
CA ASP A 586 -45.89 45.18 42.92
C ASP A 586 -45.81 43.73 43.39
N ALA A 587 -46.30 43.44 44.61
CA ALA A 587 -46.36 42.07 45.13
C ALA A 587 -47.28 41.18 44.28
N ARG A 588 -48.41 41.70 43.79
CA ARG A 588 -49.30 40.98 42.88
C ARG A 588 -48.66 40.71 41.53
N GLN A 589 -47.93 41.68 40.97
CA GLN A 589 -47.18 41.52 39.74
C GLN A 589 -46.07 40.46 39.90
N GLU A 590 -45.36 40.46 41.03
CA GLU A 590 -44.34 39.46 41.31
C GLU A 590 -44.94 38.06 41.49
N ILE A 591 -46.09 37.93 42.15
CA ILE A 591 -46.83 36.66 42.22
C ILE A 591 -47.25 36.19 40.82
N ALA A 592 -47.71 37.09 39.96
CA ALA A 592 -48.06 36.74 38.57
C ALA A 592 -46.82 36.29 37.77
N ARG A 593 -45.68 36.97 37.95
CA ARG A 593 -44.40 36.62 37.34
C ARG A 593 -43.92 35.25 37.79
N LEU A 594 -43.91 34.98 39.10
CA LEU A 594 -43.52 33.68 39.65
C LEU A 594 -44.45 32.55 39.20
N ARG A 595 -45.77 32.82 39.06
CA ARG A 595 -46.71 31.85 38.46
C ARG A 595 -46.38 31.56 37.00
N GLY A 596 -46.02 32.58 36.22
CA GLY A 596 -45.53 32.41 34.85
C GLY A 596 -44.28 31.52 34.79
N GLN A 597 -43.29 31.82 35.62
CA GLN A 597 -42.07 31.01 35.71
C GLN A 597 -42.33 29.56 36.16
N LEU A 598 -43.28 29.34 37.06
CA LEU A 598 -43.70 27.98 37.47
C LEU A 598 -44.35 27.23 36.30
N LEU A 599 -45.17 27.89 35.49
CA LEU A 599 -45.76 27.27 34.29
C LEU A 599 -44.69 26.94 33.24
N GLU A 600 -43.73 27.83 33.02
CA GLU A 600 -42.58 27.58 32.13
C GLU A 600 -41.73 26.40 32.64
N CYS A 601 -41.43 26.36 33.94
CA CYS A 601 -40.70 25.25 34.57
C CYS A 601 -41.47 23.93 34.44
N ASN A 602 -42.78 23.95 34.62
CA ASN A 602 -43.63 22.77 34.41
C ASN A 602 -43.63 22.33 32.93
N GLY A 603 -43.62 23.26 31.98
CA GLY A 603 -43.47 22.98 30.56
C GLY A 603 -42.13 22.32 30.23
N LEU A 604 -41.02 22.88 30.74
CA LEU A 604 -39.69 22.29 30.59
C LEU A 604 -39.60 20.89 31.21
N LYS A 605 -40.21 20.70 32.38
CA LYS A 605 -40.29 19.38 33.02
C LYS A 605 -41.09 18.38 32.17
N ALA A 606 -42.19 18.79 31.55
CA ALA A 606 -42.93 17.94 30.63
C ALA A 606 -42.08 17.53 29.42
N THR A 607 -41.37 18.48 28.81
CA THR A 607 -40.45 18.19 27.69
C THR A 607 -39.29 17.28 28.09
N ALA A 608 -38.75 17.42 29.30
CA ALA A 608 -37.70 16.53 29.80
C ALA A 608 -38.21 15.09 29.96
N ILE A 609 -39.43 14.92 30.50
CA ILE A 609 -40.06 13.60 30.62
C ILE A 609 -40.33 12.97 29.24
N GLU A 610 -40.69 13.77 28.24
CA GLU A 610 -40.86 13.29 26.86
C GLU A 610 -39.52 12.86 26.24
N GLN A 611 -38.47 13.65 26.41
CA GLN A 611 -37.11 13.29 25.99
C GLN A 611 -36.62 12.01 26.65
N ASP A 612 -36.86 11.84 27.96
CA ASP A 612 -36.50 10.60 28.68
C ASP A 612 -37.24 9.37 28.11
N ARG A 613 -38.50 9.53 27.70
CA ARG A 613 -39.26 8.46 27.04
C ARG A 613 -38.70 8.13 25.65
N GLU A 614 -38.31 9.14 24.88
CA GLU A 614 -37.67 8.96 23.59
C GLU A 614 -36.31 8.28 23.72
N LEU A 615 -35.50 8.67 24.70
CA LEU A 615 -34.22 8.03 25.03
C LEU A 615 -34.44 6.55 25.39
N ALA A 616 -35.40 6.24 26.26
CA ALA A 616 -35.74 4.85 26.59
C ALA A 616 -36.18 4.06 25.35
N CYS A 617 -36.96 4.66 24.45
CA CYS A 617 -37.32 4.02 23.18
C CYS A 617 -36.08 3.77 22.32
N LEU A 618 -35.20 4.75 22.17
CA LEU A 618 -33.96 4.63 21.41
C LEU A 618 -33.05 3.55 21.99
N GLU A 619 -32.89 3.48 23.32
CA GLU A 619 -32.16 2.42 24.00
C GLU A 619 -32.70 1.03 23.64
N THR A 620 -34.04 0.83 23.68
CA THR A 620 -34.62 -0.46 23.28
C THR A 620 -34.39 -0.79 21.80
N THR A 621 -34.35 0.21 20.92
CA THR A 621 -34.02 0.01 19.51
C THR A 621 -32.54 -0.31 19.30
N MET A 622 -31.64 0.33 20.06
CA MET A 622 -30.22 0.03 20.06
C MET A 622 -29.98 -1.41 20.50
N GLU A 623 -30.60 -1.87 21.59
CA GLU A 623 -30.50 -3.27 22.02
C GLU A 623 -30.98 -4.25 20.94
N LYS A 624 -32.08 -3.94 20.25
CA LYS A 624 -32.59 -4.77 19.14
C LYS A 624 -31.57 -4.83 17.99
N LEU A 625 -30.98 -3.69 17.62
CA LEU A 625 -29.96 -3.61 16.58
C LEU A 625 -28.68 -4.36 16.97
N GLU A 626 -28.25 -4.27 18.23
CA GLU A 626 -27.11 -5.03 18.74
C GLU A 626 -27.36 -6.55 18.68
N ARG A 627 -28.57 -7.01 19.05
CA ARG A 627 -28.96 -8.41 18.89
C ARG A 627 -28.91 -8.85 17.42
N VAL A 628 -29.35 -8.01 16.48
CA VAL A 628 -29.27 -8.30 15.04
C VAL A 628 -27.81 -8.33 14.58
N ARG A 629 -26.98 -7.36 14.98
CA ARG A 629 -25.55 -7.31 14.69
C ARG A 629 -24.85 -8.57 15.18
N GLN A 630 -25.12 -9.01 16.41
CA GLN A 630 -24.55 -10.25 16.96
C GLN A 630 -24.98 -11.49 16.16
N LYS A 631 -26.26 -11.58 15.74
CA LYS A 631 -26.75 -12.67 14.88
C LYS A 631 -26.06 -12.66 13.51
N GLN A 632 -25.90 -11.49 12.89
CA GLN A 632 -25.21 -11.35 11.62
C GLN A 632 -23.72 -11.68 11.74
N ALA A 633 -23.04 -11.24 12.79
CA ALA A 633 -21.65 -11.57 13.06
C ALA A 633 -21.43 -13.08 13.20
N LYS A 634 -22.32 -13.77 13.94
CA LYS A 634 -22.29 -15.24 14.04
C LYS A 634 -22.50 -15.92 12.68
N ARG A 635 -23.41 -15.40 11.85
CA ARG A 635 -23.67 -15.93 10.50
C ARG A 635 -22.47 -15.73 9.57
N ILE A 636 -21.83 -14.56 9.62
CA ILE A 636 -20.60 -14.30 8.85
C ILE A 636 -19.49 -15.24 9.29
N ALA A 637 -19.31 -15.45 10.60
CA ALA A 637 -18.31 -16.40 11.10
C ALA A 637 -18.58 -17.84 10.63
N ALA A 638 -19.84 -18.29 10.62
CA ALA A 638 -20.22 -19.59 10.09
C ALA A 638 -19.94 -19.70 8.58
N LEU A 639 -20.34 -18.71 7.78
CA LEU A 639 -20.08 -18.69 6.33
C LEU A 639 -18.58 -18.65 6.00
N LYS A 640 -17.79 -17.93 6.79
CA LYS A 640 -16.32 -17.94 6.66
C LYS A 640 -15.75 -19.33 6.93
N ALA A 641 -16.18 -20.00 8.00
CA ALA A 641 -15.75 -21.36 8.30
C ALA A 641 -16.14 -22.36 7.20
N GLU A 642 -17.34 -22.21 6.61
CA GLU A 642 -17.79 -23.02 5.47
C GLU A 642 -16.96 -22.75 4.21
N ALA A 643 -16.61 -21.50 3.92
CA ALA A 643 -15.75 -21.14 2.79
C ALA A 643 -14.34 -21.73 2.96
N GLU A 644 -13.73 -21.57 4.14
CA GLU A 644 -12.42 -22.17 4.44
C GLU A 644 -12.43 -23.70 4.33
N ALA A 645 -13.53 -24.36 4.72
CA ALA A 645 -13.69 -25.79 4.54
C ALA A 645 -13.74 -26.18 3.06
N ARG A 646 -14.48 -25.42 2.24
CA ARG A 646 -14.53 -25.63 0.78
C ARG A 646 -13.18 -25.40 0.11
N ASP A 647 -12.42 -24.42 0.57
CA ASP A 647 -11.08 -24.13 0.03
C ASP A 647 -10.09 -25.25 0.35
N ARG A 648 -10.16 -25.82 1.57
CA ARG A 648 -9.38 -27.01 1.93
C ARG A 648 -9.75 -28.22 1.07
N ASP A 649 -11.05 -28.50 0.93
CA ASP A 649 -11.54 -29.59 0.08
C ASP A 649 -11.14 -29.40 -1.39
N GLY A 650 -11.17 -28.16 -1.89
CA GLY A 650 -10.72 -27.80 -3.23
C GLY A 650 -9.22 -27.99 -3.42
N GLY A 651 -8.41 -27.61 -2.42
CA GLY A 651 -6.98 -27.83 -2.38
C GLY A 651 -6.61 -29.32 -2.39
N ASP A 652 -7.29 -30.14 -1.59
CA ASP A 652 -7.09 -31.59 -1.54
C ASP A 652 -7.47 -32.26 -2.86
N ARG A 653 -8.59 -31.86 -3.48
CA ARG A 653 -8.97 -32.35 -4.82
C ARG A 653 -7.96 -31.95 -5.88
N ARG A 654 -7.43 -30.73 -5.82
CA ARG A 654 -6.39 -30.26 -6.75
C ARG A 654 -5.09 -31.06 -6.58
N GLY A 655 -4.65 -31.28 -5.35
CA GLY A 655 -3.52 -32.15 -5.03
C GLY A 655 -3.73 -33.59 -5.53
N GLN A 656 -4.96 -34.11 -5.42
CA GLN A 656 -5.32 -35.42 -5.96
C GLN A 656 -5.27 -35.44 -7.49
N THR A 657 -5.79 -34.42 -8.17
CA THR A 657 -5.71 -34.32 -9.65
C THR A 657 -4.29 -34.13 -10.15
N ASP A 658 -3.47 -33.39 -9.42
CA ASP A 658 -2.05 -33.21 -9.73
C ASP A 658 -1.31 -34.55 -9.55
N GLY A 659 -1.59 -35.28 -8.46
CA GLY A 659 -1.10 -36.65 -8.23
C GLY A 659 -1.45 -37.61 -9.37
N MET A 660 -2.72 -37.68 -9.76
CA MET A 660 -3.17 -38.48 -10.91
C MET A 660 -2.49 -38.04 -12.22
N SER A 661 -2.27 -36.74 -12.41
CA SER A 661 -1.57 -36.21 -13.58
C SER A 661 -0.08 -36.57 -13.59
N HIS A 662 0.56 -36.64 -12.42
CA HIS A 662 1.92 -37.15 -12.27
C HIS A 662 1.99 -38.65 -12.60
N GLU A 663 1.04 -39.45 -12.10
CA GLU A 663 0.94 -40.87 -12.40
C GLU A 663 0.70 -41.13 -13.90
N ILE A 664 -0.21 -40.41 -14.54
CA ILE A 664 -0.45 -40.51 -15.99
C ILE A 664 0.83 -40.19 -16.78
N ARG A 665 1.58 -39.16 -16.39
CA ARG A 665 2.86 -38.82 -17.05
C ARG A 665 3.91 -39.91 -16.84
N ALA A 666 3.98 -40.49 -15.64
CA ALA A 666 4.89 -41.60 -15.37
C ALA A 666 4.54 -42.84 -16.21
N LEU A 667 3.26 -43.20 -16.29
CA LEU A 667 2.76 -44.31 -17.10
C LEU A 667 3.02 -44.09 -18.60
N ARG A 668 2.86 -42.86 -19.10
CA ARG A 668 3.20 -42.51 -20.50
C ARG A 668 4.68 -42.73 -20.81
N ARG A 669 5.58 -42.28 -19.92
CA ARG A 669 7.03 -42.51 -20.09
C ARG A 669 7.38 -44.00 -20.09
N ALA A 670 6.82 -44.76 -19.14
CA ALA A 670 7.02 -46.21 -19.08
C ALA A 670 6.52 -46.91 -20.37
N LEU A 671 5.39 -46.47 -20.91
CA LEU A 671 4.86 -46.99 -22.17
C LEU A 671 5.76 -46.64 -23.38
N GLU A 672 6.29 -45.42 -23.44
CA GLU A 672 7.23 -45.01 -24.49
C GLU A 672 8.54 -45.80 -24.44
N GLU A 673 9.05 -46.06 -23.23
CA GLU A 673 10.22 -46.92 -23.01
C GLU A 673 9.94 -48.37 -23.43
N ALA A 674 8.78 -48.92 -23.09
CA ALA A 674 8.37 -50.25 -23.53
C ALA A 674 8.28 -50.34 -25.06
N ARG A 675 7.67 -49.34 -25.72
CA ARG A 675 7.62 -49.25 -27.19
C ARG A 675 9.00 -49.12 -27.82
N ARG A 676 9.92 -48.40 -27.18
CA ARG A 676 11.31 -48.30 -27.64
C ARG A 676 12.02 -49.65 -27.55
N ARG A 677 11.89 -50.37 -26.44
CA ARG A 677 12.45 -51.72 -26.26
C ARG A 677 11.85 -52.70 -27.28
N GLU A 678 10.54 -52.63 -27.50
CA GLU A 678 9.85 -53.45 -28.51
C GLU A 678 10.39 -53.18 -29.92
N ARG A 679 10.52 -51.91 -30.33
CA ARG A 679 11.14 -51.57 -31.62
C ARG A 679 12.55 -52.11 -31.76
N GLN A 680 13.39 -51.98 -30.72
CA GLN A 680 14.74 -52.53 -30.72
C GLN A 680 14.74 -54.06 -30.88
N LEU A 681 13.82 -54.77 -30.21
CA LEU A 681 13.67 -56.21 -30.35
C LEU A 681 13.19 -56.62 -31.75
N LEU A 682 12.27 -55.86 -32.35
CA LEU A 682 11.81 -56.07 -33.72
C LEU A 682 12.92 -55.80 -34.75
N GLU A 683 13.69 -54.74 -34.57
CA GLU A 683 14.86 -54.42 -35.40
C GLU A 683 15.94 -55.51 -35.29
N PHE A 684 16.20 -55.98 -34.07
CA PHE A 684 17.12 -57.08 -33.81
C PHE A 684 16.63 -58.39 -34.47
N ARG A 685 15.34 -58.73 -34.30
CA ARG A 685 14.69 -59.86 -34.97
C ARG A 685 14.84 -59.76 -36.49
N ALA A 686 14.56 -58.61 -37.08
CA ALA A 686 14.68 -58.37 -38.52
C ALA A 686 16.14 -58.45 -39.00
N ALA A 687 17.11 -57.99 -38.21
CA ALA A 687 18.53 -58.15 -38.50
C ALA A 687 18.94 -59.63 -38.54
N ILE A 688 18.52 -60.43 -37.55
CA ILE A 688 18.75 -61.87 -37.53
C ILE A 688 18.11 -62.56 -38.74
N ALA A 689 16.83 -62.27 -39.04
CA ALA A 689 16.14 -62.83 -40.19
C ALA A 689 16.91 -62.57 -41.51
N ARG A 690 17.38 -61.33 -41.71
CA ARG A 690 18.22 -60.98 -42.88
C ARG A 690 19.53 -61.76 -42.92
N MET A 691 20.23 -61.89 -41.78
CA MET A 691 21.48 -62.66 -41.71
C MET A 691 21.27 -64.15 -42.04
N LEU A 692 20.08 -64.70 -41.76
CA LEU A 692 19.71 -66.09 -42.06
C LEU A 692 19.16 -66.28 -43.48
N GLY A 693 19.17 -65.24 -44.32
CA GLY A 693 18.59 -65.26 -45.66
C GLY A 693 17.08 -65.56 -45.66
N LEU A 694 16.39 -65.15 -44.59
CA LEU A 694 14.92 -65.12 -44.54
C LEU A 694 14.47 -63.74 -45.02
N ASP A 695 13.41 -63.70 -45.84
CA ASP A 695 12.91 -62.45 -46.40
C ASP A 695 12.25 -61.58 -45.32
N ALA A 696 13.00 -60.59 -44.84
CA ALA A 696 12.56 -59.66 -43.81
C ALA A 696 11.43 -58.72 -44.26
N ALA A 697 11.05 -58.72 -45.54
CA ALA A 697 9.88 -57.99 -46.04
C ALA A 697 8.56 -58.72 -45.75
N SER A 698 8.59 -60.02 -45.42
CA SER A 698 7.38 -60.74 -45.01
C SER A 698 7.08 -60.43 -43.53
N LEU A 699 5.91 -59.86 -43.27
CA LEU A 699 5.46 -59.41 -41.94
C LEU A 699 5.26 -60.58 -40.94
N SER A 700 5.54 -61.82 -41.34
CA SER A 700 5.13 -63.03 -40.64
C SER A 700 6.15 -64.15 -40.75
N ILE A 701 7.46 -63.88 -40.61
CA ILE A 701 8.41 -64.96 -40.32
C ILE A 701 8.13 -65.43 -38.90
N PRO A 702 7.62 -66.65 -38.63
CA PRO A 702 7.43 -67.14 -37.27
C PRO A 702 8.78 -67.30 -36.56
N ASP A 703 8.85 -67.04 -35.25
CA ASP A 703 10.09 -67.18 -34.49
C ASP A 703 10.71 -68.58 -34.61
N LEU A 704 9.85 -69.59 -34.74
CA LEU A 704 10.24 -70.98 -34.92
C LEU A 704 11.11 -71.20 -36.17
N ASP A 705 10.88 -70.47 -37.26
CA ASP A 705 11.66 -70.62 -38.50
C ASP A 705 13.04 -69.96 -38.41
N ILE A 706 13.11 -68.83 -37.70
CA ILE A 706 14.37 -68.15 -37.36
C ILE A 706 15.20 -69.06 -36.44
N ILE A 707 14.58 -69.59 -35.39
CA ILE A 707 15.19 -70.51 -34.43
C ILE A 707 15.67 -71.78 -35.15
N ALA A 708 14.83 -72.44 -35.95
CA ALA A 708 15.21 -73.67 -36.65
C ALA A 708 16.34 -73.48 -37.68
N ARG A 709 16.51 -72.29 -38.27
CA ARG A 709 17.66 -71.97 -39.14
C ARG A 709 18.91 -71.65 -38.34
N LEU A 710 18.78 -70.92 -37.22
CA LEU A 710 19.89 -70.70 -36.29
C LEU A 710 20.41 -72.01 -35.74
N GLU A 711 19.52 -72.90 -35.28
CA GLU A 711 19.87 -74.23 -34.78
C GLU A 711 20.61 -75.04 -35.84
N ARG A 712 20.15 -75.02 -37.11
CA ARG A 712 20.87 -75.69 -38.21
C ARG A 712 22.23 -75.07 -38.52
N LEU A 713 22.39 -73.75 -38.45
CA LEU A 713 23.68 -73.08 -38.61
C LEU A 713 24.64 -73.36 -37.45
N ILE A 714 24.12 -73.36 -36.21
CA ILE A 714 24.87 -73.72 -35.01
C ILE A 714 25.27 -75.19 -35.06
N GLN A 715 24.41 -76.09 -35.55
CA GLN A 715 24.73 -77.50 -35.77
C GLN A 715 25.73 -77.70 -36.92
N ALA A 716 25.63 -76.92 -38.00
CA ALA A 716 26.57 -76.96 -39.13
C ALA A 716 27.96 -76.42 -38.77
N GLN A 717 28.04 -75.37 -37.94
CA GLN A 717 29.30 -74.89 -37.36
C GLN A 717 29.77 -75.75 -36.17
N GLY A 718 28.84 -76.39 -35.48
CA GLY A 718 29.08 -77.37 -34.41
C GLY A 718 29.69 -78.68 -34.91
N GLY A 719 29.67 -78.95 -36.22
CA GLY A 719 30.40 -80.06 -36.84
C GLY A 719 31.90 -79.80 -37.07
N GLY A 720 32.38 -78.57 -36.91
CA GLY A 720 33.77 -78.19 -37.24
C GLY A 720 34.60 -77.56 -36.13
N ALA A 721 34.01 -77.14 -35.00
CA ALA A 721 34.74 -76.34 -34.01
C ALA A 721 34.28 -76.52 -32.54
N TYR A 722 33.93 -77.74 -32.11
CA TYR A 722 33.74 -78.07 -30.69
C TYR A 722 34.52 -79.34 -30.29
N ALA A 723 35.84 -79.30 -30.47
CA ALA A 723 36.77 -80.21 -29.76
C ALA A 723 37.63 -79.48 -28.71
N ALA A 724 37.43 -78.19 -28.48
CA ALA A 724 38.16 -77.45 -27.46
C ALA A 724 37.33 -76.27 -26.96
N PHE A 725 36.40 -76.54 -26.04
CA PHE A 725 36.03 -75.67 -24.92
C PHE A 725 34.84 -76.35 -24.23
N THR A 726 35.15 -77.17 -23.25
CA THR A 726 34.26 -77.41 -22.11
C THR A 726 34.52 -76.29 -21.10
N PRO A 727 33.56 -75.40 -20.83
CA PRO A 727 33.51 -74.70 -19.56
C PRO A 727 32.50 -75.43 -18.68
N ALA A 728 33.04 -75.97 -17.59
CA ALA A 728 32.31 -76.45 -16.43
C ALA A 728 31.16 -75.52 -16.04
N GLU A 729 30.06 -76.13 -15.60
CA GLU A 729 29.06 -75.47 -14.78
C GLU A 729 29.75 -74.75 -13.62
N ARG A 730 29.67 -73.41 -13.63
CA ARG A 730 29.91 -72.57 -12.46
C ARG A 730 28.64 -71.73 -12.25
N PRO A 731 28.12 -71.68 -11.02
CA PRO A 731 26.85 -71.04 -10.75
C PRO A 731 27.02 -69.53 -10.87
N LEU A 732 26.21 -68.90 -11.72
CA LEU A 732 26.07 -67.45 -11.80
C LEU A 732 25.27 -66.97 -10.58
N GLY A 733 25.93 -66.95 -9.42
CA GLY A 733 25.59 -66.03 -8.36
C GLY A 733 26.05 -64.63 -8.76
N GLY A 734 25.10 -63.76 -9.08
CA GLY A 734 25.38 -62.34 -9.34
C GLY A 734 24.56 -61.75 -10.48
N MET A 735 23.25 -61.59 -10.29
CA MET A 735 22.47 -60.64 -11.08
C MET A 735 21.34 -60.05 -10.21
N GLU A 736 21.13 -58.75 -10.31
CA GLU A 736 20.35 -57.92 -9.39
C GLU A 736 18.89 -58.37 -9.14
N PRO A 737 18.34 -58.14 -7.93
CA PRO A 737 16.98 -58.55 -7.55
C PRO A 737 15.85 -57.67 -8.12
N SER A 738 16.10 -56.83 -9.13
CA SER A 738 15.14 -55.83 -9.61
C SER A 738 14.22 -56.32 -10.74
N PHE A 739 14.27 -57.60 -11.14
CA PHE A 739 13.51 -58.13 -12.30
C PHE A 739 12.47 -59.23 -12.00
N GLN A 740 11.99 -59.34 -10.76
CA GLN A 740 10.97 -60.33 -10.37
C GLN A 740 9.71 -59.78 -9.68
N SER A 741 9.36 -58.50 -9.86
CA SER A 741 8.10 -57.97 -9.32
C SER A 741 7.32 -57.16 -10.35
N GLY A 742 6.71 -57.88 -11.27
CA GLY A 742 5.66 -57.37 -12.13
C GLY A 742 4.93 -58.57 -12.68
N TYR A 743 3.63 -58.69 -12.40
CA TYR A 743 2.72 -59.78 -12.77
C TYR A 743 2.72 -60.99 -11.83
N SER A 744 2.08 -60.82 -10.67
CA SER A 744 1.21 -61.77 -9.95
C SER A 744 0.92 -61.12 -8.59
N SER A 745 -0.20 -60.45 -8.38
CA SER A 745 -1.34 -61.09 -7.75
C SER A 745 -2.38 -59.99 -7.47
N GLY A 746 -3.55 -60.13 -8.10
CA GLY A 746 -4.77 -59.58 -7.55
C GLY A 746 -5.41 -60.63 -6.65
N GLY A 747 -5.98 -60.18 -5.53
CA GLY A 747 -7.00 -60.94 -4.79
C GLY A 747 -6.52 -61.64 -3.51
N ALA A 748 -7.28 -61.38 -2.44
CA ALA A 748 -7.23 -61.96 -1.09
C ALA A 748 -5.98 -61.58 -0.25
N GLY A 749 -6.06 -61.14 1.00
CA GLY A 749 -7.14 -61.17 1.98
C GLY A 749 -6.49 -61.43 3.35
N ALA A 750 -6.82 -60.59 4.33
CA ALA A 750 -6.57 -60.74 5.78
C ALA A 750 -5.20 -60.26 6.34
N PRO A 751 -5.08 -60.00 7.67
CA PRO A 751 -5.32 -58.67 8.23
C PRO A 751 -4.10 -58.16 9.02
N VAL A 752 -3.71 -56.89 8.82
CA VAL A 752 -2.63 -56.28 9.61
C VAL A 752 -3.19 -55.23 10.55
N ARG A 753 -3.07 -55.57 11.84
CA ARG A 753 -3.10 -54.76 13.05
C ARG A 753 -3.17 -53.24 12.84
N GLY A 754 -4.30 -52.67 13.22
CA GLY A 754 -4.46 -51.23 13.39
C GLY A 754 -3.43 -50.69 14.39
N ARG A 755 -2.57 -49.79 13.92
CA ARG A 755 -1.93 -48.81 14.80
C ARG A 755 -2.96 -47.73 15.13
N SER A 756 -3.18 -47.57 16.42
CA SER A 756 -4.03 -46.57 17.06
C SER A 756 -3.71 -45.14 16.61
N PRO A 757 -4.72 -44.25 16.53
CA PRO A 757 -4.51 -42.86 16.19
C PRO A 757 -3.73 -42.16 17.31
N ALA A 758 -2.76 -41.34 16.93
CA ALA A 758 -1.97 -40.53 17.85
C ALA A 758 -2.90 -39.64 18.71
N ARG A 759 -2.89 -39.85 20.03
CA ARG A 759 -3.58 -38.98 20.97
C ARG A 759 -2.97 -37.59 20.89
N VAL A 760 -3.80 -36.63 20.51
CA VAL A 760 -3.46 -35.22 20.51
C VAL A 760 -3.80 -34.63 21.88
N CYS A 761 -2.92 -33.80 22.45
CA CYS A 761 -3.15 -33.18 23.75
C CYS A 761 -4.46 -32.37 23.74
N PRO A 762 -5.40 -32.60 24.69
CA PRO A 762 -6.73 -31.96 24.67
C PRO A 762 -6.69 -30.45 24.86
N ALA A 763 -5.59 -29.89 25.39
CA ALA A 763 -5.45 -28.45 25.60
C ALA A 763 -4.99 -27.69 24.33
N CYS A 764 -4.08 -28.27 23.53
CA CYS A 764 -3.41 -27.52 22.45
C CYS A 764 -3.43 -28.16 21.07
N ARG A 765 -3.96 -29.39 20.92
CA ARG A 765 -4.16 -30.07 19.63
C ARG A 765 -2.90 -30.21 18.73
N VAL A 766 -1.69 -30.29 19.29
CA VAL A 766 -0.44 -30.59 18.54
C VAL A 766 0.11 -31.98 18.90
N ALA A 767 0.62 -32.71 17.90
CA ALA A 767 1.27 -34.01 18.11
C ALA A 767 2.70 -33.81 18.67
N ARG A 768 2.99 -34.40 19.85
CA ARG A 768 4.25 -34.29 20.63
C ARG A 768 4.54 -32.91 21.26
N CYS A 769 3.64 -32.38 22.10
CA CYS A 769 4.02 -31.32 23.07
C CYS A 769 4.64 -31.93 24.35
N GLN A 770 5.71 -31.33 24.87
CA GLN A 770 6.21 -31.53 26.25
C GLN A 770 5.74 -30.39 27.17
N CYS A 771 4.43 -30.22 27.26
CA CYS A 771 3.81 -29.27 28.17
C CYS A 771 3.80 -29.91 29.58
N ARG A 772 4.43 -29.30 30.59
CA ARG A 772 4.51 -29.82 31.98
C ARG A 772 3.16 -29.81 32.68
#